data_AF-A0A096AMX8-F1
#
_entry.id   AF-A0A096AMX8-F1
#
_cell.length_a   1.000
_cell.length_b   1.000
_cell.length_c   1.000
_cell.angle_alpha   90.00
_cell.angle_beta   90.00
_cell.angle_gamma   90.00
#
_symmetry.space_group_name_H-M   'P 1'
#
loop_
_entity.id
_entity.type
_entity.pdbx_description
1 polymer ?
#
loop_
_entity_poly.entity_id
_entity_poly.type
_entity_poly.pdbx_seq_one_letter_code
_entity_poly.pdbx_strand_id
1 'polypeptide(L)'
;MKIFKVMIAICVLLLGCVLQTHAADKMLFKITSAKGKGKLIYPSMTVAVGKKCKIKVDEGDGKIVDFKPSNYSSVELKGETVTFYCDHPEYITFINASFSKATALDFSGAVGCKEINMFVNELPAKSMAACMASLPKTTDGKITVKNFSNTNDKSVIYKSHVATAKEKGWTVYAFSDVVEKKAPYEGEADPVAPPVVQKEKMLFKITSAKDKGKMIYPSMTIADGKNCKIKVDEGDGKIVDFKPSNYSSVELKGETVTFYCDHPEYITFINTSFSKATALDFSGAVGCKEINMFVNELSAEAMAACMASLPKTTSGVITAKCFTNTNDKNVIYKSHVATAKEKGWTVYAFSGSVGNKQPYEGENEGGTVTEEPNVTMKSSGDAIVLKVKGTGKMEWAIQGGEKQELITGVNFLNGVKNKQVLLTGDFTEMVCFQSDLTELEIKKAPNLVYLNCCANRLNENAMKKLVASLPDNNNIEKRLVAIDTKNEYEGNYLSDNLVADAIKKNWKVLDWNGGEPTPYKAPVPAIMISTLKQKGDMVQMAFKGKGKLMLDMGDGNLVKVDNKDNIYELKGTYIHVYGEVEIADLSNVAATAIDATNAAVLKELDCSLNRLDDAAFTRFVASLVTCPKSAKGKIIAIDSDNAAERNVVSKTNVALLLKKNWQVFANTTNGLKEYAGIAVTPKEPLAVKMQTTLEKGKEIKIFAEGTTDLWADMGDEVLVRLSKTGHNTLIVKDKEIKIYGNLTWFAVQEASLTNFELVKAPNLLSLFVNKNNLEMLDVSAATKLEFLNCADNNIKGKAMDALVESLTDATGYKRKAQLYIIDSTTKGEKDNIATQEQCKKATDKGWEVRDFNGGQDDKPIYEGEDPNGISSLSATKARIYTNPNSKQIFVEYPVAKLRTIDVYSIDGRKMETRIHTDNINNTTIDCTQLQEGLYIVRVGEYSQKVMIK
;
A
#
# COMPACT_ATOMS: atom_id res chain seq x y z
N MET A 1 -21.74 -29.21 -11.57
CA MET A 1 -21.17 -30.38 -12.29
C MET A 1 -20.95 -30.15 -13.79
N LYS A 2 -21.91 -29.63 -14.57
CA LYS A 2 -21.69 -29.28 -15.99
C LYS A 2 -20.65 -28.15 -16.19
N ILE A 3 -20.67 -27.12 -15.33
CA ILE A 3 -19.67 -26.04 -15.34
C ILE A 3 -18.26 -26.54 -14.97
N PHE A 4 -18.16 -27.54 -14.10
CA PHE A 4 -16.88 -28.14 -13.69
C PHE A 4 -16.25 -28.99 -14.81
N LYS A 5 -17.06 -29.69 -15.61
CA LYS A 5 -16.60 -30.39 -16.81
C LYS A 5 -16.20 -29.44 -17.93
N VAL A 6 -16.86 -28.29 -18.05
CA VAL A 6 -16.50 -27.23 -19.02
C VAL A 6 -15.22 -26.50 -18.59
N MET A 7 -15.00 -26.24 -17.28
CA MET A 7 -13.73 -25.71 -16.78
C MET A 7 -12.56 -26.68 -16.95
N ILE A 8 -12.75 -27.99 -16.74
CA ILE A 8 -11.71 -28.99 -17.02
C ILE A 8 -11.43 -29.07 -18.53
N ALA A 9 -12.45 -29.01 -19.39
CA ALA A 9 -12.26 -28.97 -20.84
C ALA A 9 -11.56 -27.68 -21.31
N ILE A 10 -11.87 -26.53 -20.70
CA ILE A 10 -11.21 -25.24 -20.98
C ILE A 10 -9.79 -25.22 -20.42
N CYS A 11 -9.52 -25.83 -19.26
CA CYS A 11 -8.16 -26.00 -18.74
C CYS A 11 -7.34 -26.98 -19.59
N VAL A 12 -7.94 -28.02 -20.16
CA VAL A 12 -7.29 -28.95 -21.11
C VAL A 12 -7.09 -28.31 -22.48
N LEU A 13 -7.99 -27.43 -22.93
CA LEU A 13 -7.83 -26.62 -24.15
C LEU A 13 -6.81 -25.47 -23.96
N LEU A 14 -6.72 -24.87 -22.77
CA LEU A 14 -5.73 -23.83 -22.44
C LEU A 14 -4.35 -24.42 -22.15
N LEU A 15 -4.24 -25.62 -21.55
CA LEU A 15 -2.99 -26.39 -21.53
C LEU A 15 -2.61 -26.89 -22.94
N GLY A 16 -3.60 -27.16 -23.80
CA GLY A 16 -3.40 -27.52 -25.21
C GLY A 16 -2.99 -26.35 -26.12
N CYS A 17 -3.24 -25.10 -25.72
CA CYS A 17 -2.92 -23.90 -26.50
C CYS A 17 -1.54 -23.29 -26.19
N VAL A 18 -0.79 -23.81 -25.21
CA VAL A 18 0.63 -23.43 -25.00
C VAL A 18 1.60 -24.42 -25.67
N LEU A 19 1.08 -25.50 -26.25
CA LEU A 19 1.81 -26.49 -27.06
C LEU A 19 1.34 -26.46 -28.52
N GLN A 20 1.31 -25.28 -29.12
CA GLN A 20 1.19 -25.13 -30.57
C GLN A 20 2.35 -24.33 -31.15
N THR A 21 3.54 -24.88 -30.98
CA THR A 21 4.55 -24.96 -32.05
C THR A 21 5.30 -26.28 -31.78
N HIS A 22 5.76 -27.02 -32.81
CA HIS A 22 6.71 -28.16 -32.71
C HIS A 22 6.17 -29.61 -32.56
N ALA A 23 5.00 -29.96 -33.12
CA ALA A 23 4.53 -31.36 -33.16
C ALA A 23 5.42 -32.36 -33.95
N ALA A 24 6.57 -31.93 -34.50
CA ALA A 24 7.47 -32.75 -35.30
C ALA A 24 8.81 -33.10 -34.60
N ASP A 25 9.22 -32.37 -33.55
CA ASP A 25 10.54 -32.52 -32.96
C ASP A 25 10.52 -33.60 -31.86
N LYS A 26 11.23 -34.72 -32.08
CA LYS A 26 11.34 -35.84 -31.12
C LYS A 26 12.50 -35.58 -30.18
N MET A 27 12.40 -36.04 -28.93
CA MET A 27 13.54 -36.03 -28.00
C MET A 27 14.68 -36.85 -28.62
N LEU A 28 15.89 -36.29 -28.58
CA LEU A 28 17.12 -36.91 -29.07
C LEU A 28 17.95 -37.46 -27.90
N PHE A 29 18.31 -36.62 -26.92
CA PHE A 29 18.92 -37.03 -25.66
C PHE A 29 18.78 -35.96 -24.58
N LYS A 30 19.03 -36.34 -23.32
CA LYS A 30 18.97 -35.46 -22.14
C LYS A 30 20.26 -35.49 -21.35
N ILE A 31 20.63 -34.33 -20.80
CA ILE A 31 21.71 -34.16 -19.85
C ILE A 31 21.13 -33.58 -18.57
N THR A 32 21.34 -34.24 -17.43
CA THR A 32 21.00 -33.71 -16.09
C THR A 32 22.26 -33.47 -15.29
N SER A 33 22.39 -32.30 -14.64
CA SER A 33 23.54 -31.96 -13.79
C SER A 33 23.10 -31.45 -12.41
N ALA A 34 23.73 -31.95 -11.34
CA ALA A 34 23.38 -31.62 -9.95
C ALA A 34 23.82 -30.22 -9.46
N LYS A 35 24.56 -29.45 -10.27
CA LYS A 35 25.03 -28.09 -9.92
C LYS A 35 24.44 -27.10 -10.93
N GLY A 36 23.18 -26.71 -10.72
CA GLY A 36 22.37 -25.90 -11.62
C GLY A 36 22.79 -24.42 -11.77
N LYS A 37 22.19 -23.79 -12.81
CA LYS A 37 22.26 -22.39 -13.31
C LYS A 37 23.66 -21.78 -13.57
N GLY A 38 23.92 -21.45 -14.84
CA GLY A 38 25.04 -20.60 -15.28
C GLY A 38 26.29 -21.32 -15.78
N LYS A 39 26.24 -22.65 -15.96
CA LYS A 39 27.36 -23.43 -16.51
C LYS A 39 27.17 -23.71 -17.98
N LEU A 40 28.25 -23.63 -18.75
CA LEU A 40 28.28 -24.02 -20.16
C LEU A 40 28.62 -25.51 -20.28
N ILE A 41 27.81 -26.24 -21.06
CA ILE A 41 28.13 -27.57 -21.59
C ILE A 41 28.43 -27.46 -23.09
N TYR A 42 29.22 -28.39 -23.63
CA TYR A 42 29.69 -28.33 -25.02
C TYR A 42 29.30 -29.59 -25.81
N PRO A 43 27.99 -29.83 -26.01
CA PRO A 43 27.54 -30.99 -26.76
C PRO A 43 27.86 -30.84 -28.26
N SER A 44 28.27 -31.92 -28.89
CA SER A 44 28.52 -31.97 -30.34
C SER A 44 27.80 -33.15 -30.96
N MET A 45 27.39 -33.01 -32.23
CA MET A 45 26.62 -34.02 -32.95
C MET A 45 27.02 -34.04 -34.42
N THR A 46 26.93 -35.21 -35.06
CA THR A 46 27.13 -35.36 -36.51
C THR A 46 25.86 -35.82 -37.18
N VAL A 47 25.46 -35.07 -38.22
CA VAL A 47 24.37 -35.44 -39.13
C VAL A 47 24.93 -36.30 -40.27
N ALA A 48 24.24 -37.38 -40.63
CA ALA A 48 24.62 -38.27 -41.71
C ALA A 48 24.86 -37.51 -43.02
N VAL A 49 25.88 -37.92 -43.78
CA VAL A 49 26.27 -37.28 -45.05
C VAL A 49 25.08 -37.22 -46.00
N GLY A 50 24.79 -36.02 -46.53
CA GLY A 50 23.67 -35.77 -47.44
C GLY A 50 22.29 -35.65 -46.78
N LYS A 51 22.19 -35.76 -45.45
CA LYS A 51 20.95 -35.55 -44.69
C LYS A 51 20.94 -34.16 -44.03
N LYS A 52 19.73 -33.64 -43.78
CA LYS A 52 19.51 -32.38 -43.06
C LYS A 52 18.41 -32.61 -42.02
N CYS A 53 18.64 -32.09 -40.82
CA CYS A 53 17.69 -32.09 -39.72
C CYS A 53 17.83 -30.79 -38.93
N LYS A 54 16.78 -30.40 -38.22
CA LYS A 54 16.77 -29.29 -37.28
C LYS A 54 16.92 -29.84 -35.88
N ILE A 55 17.88 -29.30 -35.15
CA ILE A 55 18.11 -29.66 -33.74
C ILE A 55 17.76 -28.44 -32.90
N LYS A 56 17.08 -28.69 -31.80
CA LYS A 56 16.69 -27.66 -30.83
C LYS A 56 17.05 -28.12 -29.43
N VAL A 57 17.16 -27.18 -28.51
CA VAL A 57 17.51 -27.45 -27.13
C VAL A 57 16.60 -26.68 -26.18
N ASP A 58 16.09 -27.37 -25.16
CA ASP A 58 15.54 -26.76 -23.95
C ASP A 58 16.66 -26.66 -22.92
N GLU A 59 17.07 -25.42 -22.61
CA GLU A 59 18.17 -25.11 -21.71
C GLU A 59 17.81 -25.31 -20.22
N GLY A 60 16.59 -25.78 -19.93
CA GLY A 60 16.10 -26.11 -18.59
C GLY A 60 15.21 -25.05 -17.95
N ASP A 61 14.89 -23.96 -18.67
CA ASP A 61 13.89 -22.95 -18.30
C ASP A 61 12.55 -23.14 -19.06
N GLY A 62 12.41 -24.22 -19.83
CA GLY A 62 11.24 -24.52 -20.64
C GLY A 62 11.20 -23.77 -21.98
N LYS A 63 12.25 -23.00 -22.33
CA LYS A 63 12.37 -22.35 -23.64
C LYS A 63 13.18 -23.21 -24.60
N ILE A 64 12.59 -23.53 -25.74
CA ILE A 64 13.24 -24.29 -26.82
C ILE A 64 13.87 -23.32 -27.82
N VAL A 65 15.16 -23.46 -28.09
CA VAL A 65 15.93 -22.64 -29.04
C VAL A 65 16.60 -23.50 -30.11
N ASP A 66 16.82 -22.93 -31.30
CA ASP A 66 17.53 -23.62 -32.39
C ASP A 66 18.99 -23.87 -31.99
N PHE A 67 19.44 -25.13 -32.12
CA PHE A 67 20.81 -25.54 -31.83
C PHE A 67 21.50 -25.96 -33.13
N LYS A 68 22.58 -25.27 -33.48
CA LYS A 68 23.42 -25.60 -34.63
C LYS A 68 24.61 -26.43 -34.16
N PRO A 69 24.74 -27.72 -34.52
CA PRO A 69 25.89 -28.52 -34.12
C PRO A 69 27.17 -27.97 -34.74
N SER A 70 28.18 -27.79 -33.91
CA SER A 70 29.56 -27.49 -34.32
C SER A 70 30.52 -27.98 -33.24
N ASN A 71 31.81 -28.02 -33.55
CA ASN A 71 32.84 -28.39 -32.57
C ASN A 71 32.98 -27.37 -31.41
N TYR A 72 32.33 -26.22 -31.50
CA TYR A 72 32.42 -25.12 -30.52
C TYR A 72 31.06 -24.70 -29.97
N SER A 73 29.98 -25.43 -30.31
CA SER A 73 28.65 -25.08 -29.83
C SER A 73 28.55 -25.35 -28.33
N SER A 74 28.12 -24.34 -27.59
CA SER A 74 27.88 -24.44 -26.15
C SER A 74 26.41 -24.21 -25.83
N VAL A 75 25.97 -24.76 -24.70
CA VAL A 75 24.63 -24.54 -24.13
C VAL A 75 24.79 -24.16 -22.67
N GLU A 76 24.13 -23.08 -22.25
CA GLU A 76 24.10 -22.67 -20.85
C GLU A 76 23.00 -23.44 -20.12
N LEU A 77 23.35 -24.08 -19.00
CA LEU A 77 22.38 -24.72 -18.12
C LEU A 77 21.55 -23.63 -17.42
N LYS A 78 20.30 -23.42 -17.84
CA LYS A 78 19.33 -22.54 -17.17
C LYS A 78 18.45 -23.29 -16.15
N GLY A 79 18.43 -24.62 -16.21
CA GLY A 79 17.83 -25.53 -15.22
C GLY A 79 18.73 -26.72 -14.89
N GLU A 80 18.20 -27.70 -14.16
CA GLU A 80 18.94 -28.93 -13.78
C GLU A 80 19.04 -29.94 -14.94
N THR A 81 18.10 -29.90 -15.88
CA THR A 81 18.02 -30.80 -17.02
C THR A 81 17.93 -30.02 -18.32
N VAL A 82 18.78 -30.37 -19.29
CA VAL A 82 18.75 -29.89 -20.66
C VAL A 82 18.30 -31.01 -21.57
N THR A 83 17.35 -30.72 -22.46
CA THR A 83 16.79 -31.70 -23.41
C THR A 83 17.04 -31.25 -24.84
N PHE A 84 17.68 -32.11 -25.64
CA PHE A 84 17.84 -31.90 -27.08
C PHE A 84 16.72 -32.59 -27.85
N TYR A 85 16.20 -31.89 -28.85
CA TYR A 85 15.15 -32.37 -29.76
C TYR A 85 15.65 -32.32 -31.20
N CYS A 86 15.16 -33.24 -32.03
CA CYS A 86 15.47 -33.30 -33.46
C CYS A 86 14.21 -33.71 -34.26
N ASP A 87 13.98 -33.08 -35.41
CA ASP A 87 12.89 -33.47 -36.32
C ASP A 87 13.14 -34.84 -36.98
N HIS A 88 14.42 -35.19 -37.20
CA HIS A 88 14.87 -36.47 -37.74
C HIS A 88 16.01 -37.08 -36.91
N PRO A 89 15.72 -37.64 -35.72
CA PRO A 89 16.74 -38.24 -34.85
C PRO A 89 17.47 -39.43 -35.49
N GLU A 90 16.86 -40.08 -36.49
CA GLU A 90 17.49 -41.14 -37.29
C GLU A 90 18.66 -40.66 -38.17
N TYR A 91 18.81 -39.34 -38.39
CA TYR A 91 19.92 -38.77 -39.15
C TYR A 91 21.14 -38.43 -38.30
N ILE A 92 21.03 -38.49 -36.97
CA ILE A 92 22.15 -38.19 -36.06
C ILE A 92 22.98 -39.45 -35.85
N THR A 93 24.21 -39.47 -36.37
CA THR A 93 25.09 -40.65 -36.32
C THR A 93 26.08 -40.64 -35.17
N PHE A 94 26.36 -39.45 -34.60
CA PHE A 94 27.29 -39.28 -33.48
C PHE A 94 26.75 -38.25 -32.48
N ILE A 95 26.91 -38.54 -31.18
CA ILE A 95 26.64 -37.60 -30.08
C ILE A 95 27.85 -37.57 -29.14
N ASN A 96 28.28 -36.36 -28.78
CA ASN A 96 29.23 -36.11 -27.71
C ASN A 96 28.55 -35.37 -26.56
N ALA A 97 28.39 -36.05 -25.43
CA ALA A 97 27.89 -35.53 -24.16
C ALA A 97 28.98 -35.57 -23.07
N SER A 98 30.26 -35.63 -23.47
CA SER A 98 31.39 -35.59 -22.53
C SER A 98 31.54 -34.21 -21.89
N PHE A 99 32.36 -34.11 -20.84
CA PHE A 99 32.72 -32.85 -20.15
C PHE A 99 31.53 -32.01 -19.64
N SER A 100 30.39 -32.66 -19.37
CA SER A 100 29.16 -31.98 -19.02
C SER A 100 28.88 -31.96 -17.51
N LYS A 101 29.71 -32.63 -16.69
CA LYS A 101 29.46 -32.86 -15.26
C LYS A 101 28.04 -33.40 -15.01
N ALA A 102 27.59 -34.27 -15.90
CA ALA A 102 26.26 -34.85 -15.84
C ALA A 102 26.17 -35.85 -14.67
N THR A 103 25.04 -35.88 -13.98
CA THR A 103 24.68 -36.88 -12.97
C THR A 103 23.65 -37.88 -13.49
N ALA A 104 23.01 -37.58 -14.63
CA ALA A 104 22.23 -38.55 -15.40
C ALA A 104 22.25 -38.18 -16.91
N LEU A 105 22.20 -39.22 -17.74
CA LEU A 105 22.13 -39.12 -19.21
C LEU A 105 21.06 -40.09 -19.71
N ASP A 106 20.31 -39.69 -20.73
CA ASP A 106 19.28 -40.49 -21.37
C ASP A 106 19.37 -40.32 -22.89
N PHE A 107 19.64 -41.42 -23.59
CA PHE A 107 19.83 -41.50 -25.04
C PHE A 107 18.69 -42.25 -25.74
N SER A 108 17.53 -42.40 -25.11
CA SER A 108 16.38 -43.13 -25.66
C SER A 108 15.90 -42.61 -27.02
N GLY A 109 16.14 -41.32 -27.30
CA GLY A 109 15.83 -40.67 -28.57
C GLY A 109 16.89 -40.83 -29.67
N ALA A 110 18.10 -41.32 -29.37
CA ALA A 110 19.26 -41.30 -30.26
C ALA A 110 19.25 -42.45 -31.30
N VAL A 111 18.10 -42.74 -31.91
CA VAL A 111 17.83 -43.97 -32.69
C VAL A 111 18.73 -44.16 -33.91
N GLY A 112 19.31 -43.10 -34.47
CA GLY A 112 20.26 -43.15 -35.59
C GLY A 112 21.73 -43.28 -35.19
N CYS A 113 22.06 -43.14 -33.90
CA CYS A 113 23.45 -43.01 -33.46
C CYS A 113 24.21 -44.33 -33.56
N LYS A 114 25.43 -44.22 -34.10
CA LYS A 114 26.42 -45.29 -34.19
C LYS A 114 27.59 -45.08 -33.23
N GLU A 115 27.82 -43.85 -32.77
CA GLU A 115 28.86 -43.56 -31.80
C GLU A 115 28.41 -42.51 -30.77
N ILE A 116 28.65 -42.80 -29.48
CA ILE A 116 28.34 -41.89 -28.37
C ILE A 116 29.59 -41.71 -27.48
N ASN A 117 29.91 -40.47 -27.13
CA ASN A 117 30.91 -40.15 -26.11
C ASN A 117 30.21 -39.53 -24.90
N MET A 118 30.50 -40.02 -23.70
CA MET A 118 29.87 -39.55 -22.45
C MET A 118 30.83 -39.52 -21.25
N PHE A 119 32.14 -39.44 -21.52
CA PHE A 119 33.19 -39.45 -20.51
C PHE A 119 33.44 -38.06 -19.89
N VAL A 120 34.14 -37.98 -18.78
CA VAL A 120 34.30 -36.78 -17.92
C VAL A 120 32.95 -36.28 -17.41
N ASN A 121 32.20 -37.17 -16.77
CA ASN A 121 30.92 -36.89 -16.11
C ASN A 121 30.91 -37.49 -14.68
N GLU A 122 29.81 -37.32 -13.94
CA GLU A 122 29.68 -37.72 -12.52
C GLU A 122 28.49 -38.67 -12.30
N LEU A 123 28.27 -39.64 -13.20
CA LEU A 123 27.11 -40.55 -13.11
C LEU A 123 27.29 -41.59 -11.99
N PRO A 124 26.43 -41.61 -10.95
CA PRO A 124 26.40 -42.69 -9.97
C PRO A 124 25.90 -43.99 -10.62
N ALA A 125 26.19 -45.14 -9.99
CA ALA A 125 25.89 -46.46 -10.55
C ALA A 125 24.42 -46.62 -11.01
N LYS A 126 23.45 -46.13 -10.22
CA LYS A 126 22.02 -46.18 -10.58
C LYS A 126 21.71 -45.38 -11.86
N SER A 127 22.27 -44.19 -12.00
CA SER A 127 22.10 -43.37 -13.20
C SER A 127 22.82 -43.97 -14.41
N MET A 128 23.98 -44.61 -14.20
CA MET A 128 24.68 -45.34 -15.26
C MET A 128 23.85 -46.52 -15.77
N ALA A 129 23.25 -47.31 -14.88
CA ALA A 129 22.34 -48.38 -15.25
C ALA A 129 21.15 -47.86 -16.09
N ALA A 130 20.52 -46.76 -15.68
CA ALA A 130 19.44 -46.13 -16.44
C ALA A 130 19.91 -45.61 -17.81
N CYS A 131 21.09 -45.00 -17.88
CA CYS A 131 21.69 -44.54 -19.13
C CYS A 131 21.90 -45.71 -20.11
N MET A 132 22.49 -46.83 -19.66
CA MET A 132 22.68 -48.01 -20.51
C MET A 132 21.36 -48.63 -20.95
N ALA A 133 20.37 -48.68 -20.04
CA ALA A 133 19.03 -49.14 -20.36
C ALA A 133 18.31 -48.24 -21.38
N SER A 134 18.62 -46.94 -21.41
CA SER A 134 18.05 -45.99 -22.37
C SER A 134 18.61 -46.14 -23.79
N LEU A 135 19.77 -46.79 -23.98
CA LEU A 135 20.40 -46.85 -25.30
C LEU A 135 19.47 -47.51 -26.34
N PRO A 136 19.40 -46.97 -27.57
CA PRO A 136 18.62 -47.56 -28.65
C PRO A 136 19.26 -48.86 -29.13
N LYS A 137 18.47 -49.78 -29.69
CA LYS A 137 19.01 -51.02 -30.27
C LYS A 137 19.80 -50.72 -31.55
N THR A 138 20.98 -51.30 -31.69
CA THR A 138 21.84 -51.22 -32.88
C THR A 138 22.61 -52.53 -33.08
N THR A 139 23.41 -52.66 -34.13
CA THR A 139 24.22 -53.86 -34.43
C THR A 139 25.73 -53.61 -34.33
N ASP A 140 26.14 -52.34 -34.32
CA ASP A 140 27.52 -51.89 -34.49
C ASP A 140 27.81 -50.59 -33.69
N GLY A 141 27.04 -50.34 -32.62
CA GLY A 141 27.17 -49.13 -31.81
C GLY A 141 28.48 -49.09 -31.02
N LYS A 142 29.07 -47.91 -30.86
CA LYS A 142 30.24 -47.67 -30.01
C LYS A 142 29.94 -46.62 -28.97
N ILE A 143 30.16 -46.91 -27.68
CA ILE A 143 29.97 -45.94 -26.61
C ILE A 143 31.24 -45.79 -25.76
N THR A 144 31.71 -44.56 -25.59
CA THR A 144 32.90 -44.25 -24.78
C THR A 144 32.44 -43.64 -23.45
N VAL A 145 32.59 -44.37 -22.35
CA VAL A 145 31.88 -44.10 -21.09
C VAL A 145 32.73 -43.50 -20.00
N LYS A 146 34.05 -43.67 -20.07
CA LYS A 146 35.00 -43.24 -19.04
C LYS A 146 36.30 -42.74 -19.65
N ASN A 147 36.87 -41.70 -19.08
CA ASN A 147 38.25 -41.27 -19.34
C ASN A 147 39.10 -41.56 -18.11
N PHE A 148 40.00 -42.54 -18.19
CA PHE A 148 40.80 -42.99 -17.04
C PHE A 148 41.93 -42.05 -16.66
N SER A 149 42.44 -41.26 -17.59
CA SER A 149 43.47 -40.26 -17.30
C SER A 149 42.92 -38.97 -16.73
N ASN A 150 41.60 -38.77 -16.77
CA ASN A 150 40.95 -37.57 -16.31
C ASN A 150 40.28 -37.78 -14.95
N THR A 151 40.88 -37.25 -13.89
CA THR A 151 40.38 -37.35 -12.50
C THR A 151 39.03 -36.66 -12.28
N ASN A 152 38.55 -35.87 -13.25
CA ASN A 152 37.20 -35.28 -13.20
C ASN A 152 36.10 -36.24 -13.66
N ASP A 153 36.45 -37.39 -14.24
CA ASP A 153 35.46 -38.43 -14.55
C ASP A 153 35.17 -39.28 -13.32
N LYS A 154 34.03 -39.02 -12.69
CA LYS A 154 33.54 -39.71 -11.50
C LYS A 154 32.44 -40.72 -11.81
N SER A 155 32.26 -41.07 -13.09
CA SER A 155 31.23 -42.02 -13.50
C SER A 155 31.55 -43.43 -13.01
N VAL A 156 30.56 -44.12 -12.45
CA VAL A 156 30.68 -45.49 -11.92
C VAL A 156 30.11 -46.49 -12.93
N ILE A 157 30.96 -47.38 -13.45
CA ILE A 157 30.60 -48.37 -14.47
C ILE A 157 30.99 -49.76 -14.01
N TYR A 158 30.02 -50.65 -13.90
CA TYR A 158 30.23 -52.05 -13.57
C TYR A 158 30.02 -52.98 -14.78
N LYS A 159 30.45 -54.24 -14.65
CA LYS A 159 30.25 -55.30 -15.66
C LYS A 159 28.78 -55.45 -16.08
N SER A 160 27.83 -55.36 -15.16
CA SER A 160 26.39 -55.41 -15.48
C SER A 160 25.92 -54.26 -16.37
N HIS A 161 26.46 -53.04 -16.20
CA HIS A 161 26.15 -51.90 -17.07
C HIS A 161 26.67 -52.15 -18.49
N VAL A 162 27.89 -52.69 -18.61
CA VAL A 162 28.48 -53.06 -19.91
C VAL A 162 27.68 -54.18 -20.59
N ALA A 163 27.21 -55.18 -19.83
CA ALA A 163 26.35 -56.23 -20.35
C ALA A 163 25.04 -55.67 -20.92
N THR A 164 24.40 -54.74 -20.21
CA THR A 164 23.17 -54.06 -20.67
C THR A 164 23.38 -53.32 -21.99
N ALA A 165 24.52 -52.64 -22.15
CA ALA A 165 24.86 -51.96 -23.41
C ALA A 165 25.10 -52.97 -24.55
N LYS A 166 25.82 -54.07 -24.26
CA LYS A 166 26.09 -55.16 -25.22
C LYS A 166 24.81 -55.84 -25.71
N GLU A 167 23.83 -56.07 -24.83
CA GLU A 167 22.50 -56.62 -25.20
C GLU A 167 21.74 -55.74 -26.20
N LYS A 168 22.02 -54.43 -26.21
CA LYS A 168 21.47 -53.47 -27.16
C LYS A 168 22.36 -53.25 -28.40
N GLY A 169 23.45 -54.01 -28.52
CA GLY A 169 24.39 -54.00 -29.64
C GLY A 169 25.44 -52.89 -29.58
N TRP A 170 25.74 -52.38 -28.38
CA TRP A 170 26.79 -51.39 -28.17
C TRP A 170 28.07 -52.02 -27.62
N THR A 171 29.20 -51.70 -28.26
CA THR A 171 30.54 -51.99 -27.74
C THR A 171 30.98 -50.83 -26.85
N VAL A 172 31.38 -51.14 -25.61
CA VAL A 172 31.76 -50.13 -24.61
C VAL A 172 33.27 -49.92 -24.61
N TYR A 173 33.70 -48.66 -24.59
CA TYR A 173 35.09 -48.22 -24.61
C TYR A 173 35.39 -47.27 -23.44
N ALA A 174 36.66 -47.19 -23.06
CA ALA A 174 37.22 -46.12 -22.25
C ALA A 174 38.30 -45.38 -23.05
N PHE A 175 38.42 -44.08 -22.79
CA PHE A 175 39.44 -43.21 -23.37
C PHE A 175 40.57 -42.97 -22.37
N SER A 176 41.77 -42.71 -22.88
CA SER A 176 42.90 -42.24 -22.10
C SER A 176 43.65 -41.20 -22.92
N ASP A 177 43.73 -39.98 -22.37
CA ASP A 177 44.48 -38.85 -22.91
C ASP A 177 45.98 -39.18 -23.01
N VAL A 178 46.48 -40.10 -22.17
CA VAL A 178 47.91 -40.48 -22.13
C VAL A 178 48.33 -41.28 -23.36
N VAL A 179 47.43 -42.11 -23.90
CA VAL A 179 47.71 -42.95 -25.08
C VAL A 179 46.91 -42.53 -26.32
N GLU A 180 46.15 -41.43 -26.21
CA GLU A 180 45.23 -40.89 -27.22
C GLU A 180 44.37 -41.96 -27.93
N LYS A 181 43.99 -43.01 -27.19
CA LYS A 181 43.36 -44.20 -27.77
C LYS A 181 42.13 -44.65 -27.00
N LYS A 182 41.11 -45.08 -27.74
CA LYS A 182 39.95 -45.79 -27.20
C LYS A 182 40.27 -47.29 -27.08
N ALA A 183 40.07 -47.86 -25.90
CA ALA A 183 40.23 -49.29 -25.65
C ALA A 183 38.90 -49.91 -25.19
N PRO A 184 38.56 -51.15 -25.60
CA PRO A 184 37.38 -51.85 -25.08
C PRO A 184 37.39 -51.89 -23.56
N TYR A 185 36.23 -51.67 -22.94
CA TYR A 185 36.11 -51.57 -21.49
C TYR A 185 35.00 -52.47 -20.97
N GLU A 186 35.35 -53.33 -20.02
CA GLU A 186 34.45 -54.33 -19.44
C GLU A 186 33.74 -53.85 -18.16
N GLY A 187 34.05 -52.65 -17.67
CA GLY A 187 33.53 -52.18 -16.38
C GLY A 187 34.31 -52.72 -15.18
N GLU A 188 34.15 -52.06 -14.04
CA GLU A 188 34.62 -52.55 -12.74
C GLU A 188 33.77 -53.78 -12.31
N ALA A 189 34.28 -54.61 -11.40
CA ALA A 189 33.49 -55.73 -10.89
C ALA A 189 32.20 -55.20 -10.24
N ASP A 190 31.06 -55.83 -10.56
CA ASP A 190 29.82 -55.53 -9.84
C ASP A 190 30.06 -55.71 -8.34
N PRO A 191 29.59 -54.78 -7.49
CA PRO A 191 29.71 -54.94 -6.05
C PRO A 191 29.11 -56.29 -5.67
N VAL A 192 29.93 -57.14 -5.06
CA VAL A 192 29.58 -58.52 -4.75
C VAL A 192 28.32 -58.49 -3.89
N ALA A 193 27.20 -58.94 -4.46
CA ALA A 193 26.03 -59.25 -3.67
C ALA A 193 26.45 -60.32 -2.65
N PRO A 194 26.20 -60.11 -1.35
CA PRO A 194 26.50 -61.14 -0.36
C PRO A 194 25.75 -62.44 -0.68
N PRO A 195 26.27 -63.61 -0.28
CA PRO A 195 25.89 -64.90 -0.84
C PRO A 195 24.42 -65.25 -0.55
N VAL A 196 23.74 -65.80 -1.56
CA VAL A 196 22.37 -66.32 -1.43
C VAL A 196 22.39 -67.69 -0.76
N VAL A 197 21.85 -67.79 0.45
CA VAL A 197 20.78 -68.74 0.83
C VAL A 197 20.10 -68.17 2.08
N GLN A 198 18.85 -67.72 1.99
CA GLN A 198 17.87 -67.96 3.05
C GLN A 198 16.46 -67.55 2.63
N LYS A 199 15.50 -68.40 2.99
CA LYS A 199 14.05 -68.24 2.83
C LYS A 199 13.48 -67.07 3.64
N GLU A 200 14.34 -66.31 4.32
CA GLU A 200 14.01 -65.32 5.34
C GLU A 200 14.22 -63.92 4.75
N LYS A 201 13.15 -63.13 4.74
CA LYS A 201 13.15 -61.74 4.27
C LYS A 201 13.70 -60.85 5.38
N MET A 202 14.40 -59.77 5.02
CA MET A 202 14.80 -58.75 6.00
C MET A 202 13.54 -58.23 6.71
N LEU A 203 13.62 -58.10 8.04
CA LEU A 203 12.55 -57.61 8.90
C LEU A 203 12.86 -56.17 9.34
N PHE A 204 14.01 -55.93 9.96
CA PHE A 204 14.50 -54.59 10.30
C PHE A 204 16.03 -54.58 10.49
N LYS A 205 16.64 -53.39 10.46
CA LYS A 205 18.08 -53.17 10.68
C LYS A 205 18.31 -52.13 11.76
N ILE A 206 19.38 -52.33 12.51
CA ILE A 206 19.92 -51.38 13.47
C ILE A 206 21.37 -51.11 13.11
N THR A 207 21.71 -49.85 12.82
CA THR A 207 23.09 -49.40 12.61
C THR A 207 23.54 -48.58 13.82
N SER A 208 24.73 -48.86 14.34
CA SER A 208 25.35 -48.16 15.47
C SER A 208 26.80 -47.83 15.14
N ALA A 209 27.15 -46.55 15.16
CA ALA A 209 28.41 -46.06 14.59
C ALA A 209 29.68 -46.28 15.44
N LYS A 210 29.62 -46.74 16.71
CA LYS A 210 30.79 -46.63 17.62
C LYS A 210 31.08 -47.75 18.64
N ASP A 211 30.28 -48.81 18.78
CA ASP A 211 30.44 -49.73 19.93
C ASP A 211 30.48 -51.23 19.52
N LYS A 212 31.56 -51.67 18.85
CA LYS A 212 31.79 -53.11 18.58
C LYS A 212 31.94 -53.86 19.92
N GLY A 213 31.12 -54.89 20.16
CA GLY A 213 31.07 -55.67 21.41
C GLY A 213 29.98 -55.26 22.43
N LYS A 214 29.10 -54.31 22.08
CA LYS A 214 27.98 -53.89 22.94
C LYS A 214 26.74 -54.75 22.72
N MET A 215 26.05 -55.08 23.81
CA MET A 215 24.74 -55.75 23.75
C MET A 215 23.62 -54.75 23.42
N ILE A 216 22.81 -55.08 22.42
CA ILE A 216 21.50 -54.46 22.16
C ILE A 216 20.40 -55.42 22.61
N TYR A 217 19.22 -54.89 22.95
CA TYR A 217 18.11 -55.66 23.52
C TYR A 217 16.83 -55.52 22.67
N PRO A 218 16.85 -55.96 21.40
CA PRO A 218 15.67 -55.90 20.57
C PRO A 218 14.62 -56.90 21.06
N SER A 219 13.37 -56.47 21.12
CA SER A 219 12.23 -57.32 21.45
C SER A 219 11.17 -57.25 20.36
N MET A 220 10.43 -58.33 20.19
CA MET A 220 9.37 -58.44 19.19
C MET A 220 8.23 -59.33 19.68
N THR A 221 7.04 -59.13 19.11
CA THR A 221 5.87 -59.97 19.36
C THR A 221 5.43 -60.64 18.06
N ILE A 222 5.23 -61.96 18.12
CA ILE A 222 4.63 -62.76 17.05
C ILE A 222 3.12 -62.79 17.32
N ALA A 223 2.29 -62.61 16.28
CA ALA A 223 0.84 -62.65 16.38
C ALA A 223 0.32 -63.97 16.99
N ASP A 224 -0.73 -63.89 17.80
CA ASP A 224 -1.33 -65.03 18.48
C ASP A 224 -1.70 -66.16 17.50
N GLY A 225 -1.29 -67.40 17.84
CA GLY A 225 -1.52 -68.58 17.01
C GLY A 225 -0.67 -68.65 15.74
N LYS A 226 0.29 -67.74 15.53
CA LYS A 226 1.26 -67.76 14.42
C LYS A 226 2.64 -68.17 14.93
N ASN A 227 3.46 -68.72 14.03
CA ASN A 227 4.84 -69.08 14.32
C ASN A 227 5.71 -68.69 13.12
N CYS A 228 6.89 -68.13 13.38
CA CYS A 228 7.85 -67.72 12.38
C CYS A 228 9.27 -67.93 12.92
N LYS A 229 10.22 -68.24 12.03
CA LYS A 229 11.63 -68.30 12.36
C LYS A 229 12.24 -66.93 12.16
N ILE A 230 12.95 -66.46 13.18
CA ILE A 230 13.65 -65.19 13.16
C ILE A 230 15.13 -65.50 13.29
N LYS A 231 15.93 -64.85 12.45
CA LYS A 231 17.37 -64.94 12.49
C LYS A 231 17.98 -63.55 12.53
N VAL A 232 19.22 -63.46 13.01
CA VAL A 232 19.96 -62.22 13.10
C VAL A 232 21.35 -62.38 12.52
N ASP A 233 21.76 -61.43 11.68
CA ASP A 233 23.15 -61.16 11.34
C ASP A 233 23.66 -60.12 12.33
N GLU A 234 24.59 -60.53 13.20
CA GLU A 234 25.16 -59.70 14.26
C GLU A 234 26.16 -58.64 13.73
N GLY A 235 26.36 -58.59 12.41
CA GLY A 235 27.20 -57.61 11.70
C GLY A 235 28.58 -58.15 11.28
N ASP A 236 28.86 -59.43 11.55
CA ASP A 236 30.04 -60.15 11.04
C ASP A 236 29.73 -61.01 9.80
N GLY A 237 28.49 -60.95 9.29
CA GLY A 237 28.02 -61.74 8.16
C GLY A 237 27.59 -63.16 8.53
N LYS A 238 27.62 -63.54 9.82
CA LYS A 238 27.08 -64.82 10.29
C LYS A 238 25.63 -64.65 10.75
N ILE A 239 24.76 -65.48 10.19
CA ILE A 239 23.34 -65.50 10.54
C ILE A 239 23.08 -66.61 11.57
N VAL A 240 22.50 -66.24 12.72
CA VAL A 240 22.15 -67.16 13.81
C VAL A 240 20.66 -67.10 14.13
N ASP A 241 20.10 -68.18 14.68
CA ASP A 241 18.69 -68.22 15.11
C ASP A 241 18.46 -67.26 16.28
N PHE A 242 17.43 -66.42 16.20
CA PHE A 242 17.04 -65.46 17.22
C PHE A 242 15.65 -65.79 17.77
N LYS A 243 15.58 -66.07 19.07
CA LYS A 243 14.31 -66.29 19.76
C LYS A 243 13.88 -65.00 20.48
N PRO A 244 12.81 -64.31 20.06
CA PRO A 244 12.35 -63.10 20.72
C PRO A 244 11.84 -63.41 22.14
N SER A 245 12.25 -62.58 23.09
CA SER A 245 11.78 -62.56 24.48
C SER A 245 12.04 -61.18 25.07
N ASN A 246 11.50 -60.90 26.26
CA ASN A 246 11.73 -59.63 26.95
C ASN A 246 13.20 -59.40 27.38
N TYR A 247 14.03 -60.45 27.30
CA TYR A 247 15.44 -60.43 27.73
C TYR A 247 16.41 -60.84 26.63
N SER A 248 15.92 -61.02 25.40
CA SER A 248 16.77 -61.40 24.28
C SER A 248 17.73 -60.26 23.96
N SER A 249 19.00 -60.62 23.81
CA SER A 249 20.06 -59.67 23.54
C SER A 249 20.89 -60.13 22.36
N VAL A 250 21.47 -59.18 21.63
CA VAL A 250 22.34 -59.41 20.49
C VAL A 250 23.60 -58.60 20.66
N GLU A 251 24.75 -59.22 20.46
CA GLU A 251 26.04 -58.52 20.49
C GLU A 251 26.27 -57.84 19.14
N LEU A 252 26.62 -56.54 19.15
CA LEU A 252 27.02 -55.82 17.95
C LEU A 252 28.44 -56.24 17.52
N LYS A 253 28.54 -57.20 16.59
CA LYS A 253 29.82 -57.67 16.03
C LYS A 253 30.28 -56.86 14.81
N GLY A 254 29.40 -56.07 14.22
CA GLY A 254 29.71 -55.07 13.19
C GLY A 254 28.92 -53.77 13.36
N GLU A 255 29.03 -52.85 12.41
CA GLU A 255 28.33 -51.55 12.45
C GLU A 255 26.81 -51.67 12.28
N THR A 256 26.34 -52.74 11.63
CA THR A 256 24.91 -52.96 11.35
C THR A 256 24.51 -54.37 11.69
N VAL A 257 23.43 -54.50 12.47
CA VAL A 257 22.75 -55.77 12.77
C VAL A 257 21.48 -55.84 11.94
N THR A 258 21.26 -56.98 11.27
CA THR A 258 20.10 -57.20 10.42
C THR A 258 19.28 -58.38 10.93
N PHE A 259 17.98 -58.16 11.18
CA PHE A 259 17.04 -59.22 11.52
C PHE A 259 16.32 -59.71 10.28
N TYR A 260 16.16 -61.02 10.16
CA TYR A 260 15.47 -61.71 9.07
C TYR A 260 14.34 -62.57 9.63
N CYS A 261 13.24 -62.67 8.89
CA CYS A 261 12.10 -63.50 9.26
C CYS A 261 11.52 -64.22 8.03
N ASP A 262 11.14 -65.48 8.18
CA ASP A 262 10.46 -66.23 7.12
C ASP A 262 9.02 -65.75 6.87
N HIS A 263 8.35 -65.22 7.90
CA HIS A 263 7.01 -64.63 7.86
C HIS A 263 6.96 -63.26 8.57
N PRO A 264 7.54 -62.20 7.98
CA PRO A 264 7.56 -60.86 8.59
C PRO A 264 6.16 -60.27 8.80
N GLU A 265 5.14 -60.75 8.08
CA GLU A 265 3.73 -60.40 8.28
C GLU A 265 3.15 -60.86 9.63
N TYR A 266 3.80 -61.79 10.34
CA TYR A 266 3.38 -62.25 11.67
C TYR A 266 3.96 -61.43 12.82
N ILE A 267 4.91 -60.53 12.57
CA ILE A 267 5.52 -59.69 13.60
C ILE A 267 4.66 -58.45 13.80
N THR A 268 4.04 -58.30 14.97
CA THR A 268 3.09 -57.22 15.27
C THR A 268 3.70 -56.08 16.07
N PHE A 269 4.80 -56.33 16.77
CA PHE A 269 5.50 -55.35 17.59
C PHE A 269 7.01 -55.49 17.42
N ILE A 270 7.72 -54.36 17.35
CA ILE A 270 9.19 -54.30 17.34
C ILE A 270 9.65 -53.21 18.32
N ASN A 271 10.62 -53.54 19.17
CA ASN A 271 11.29 -52.59 20.06
C ASN A 271 12.78 -52.55 19.75
N THR A 272 13.26 -51.38 19.34
CA THR A 272 14.68 -51.06 19.10
C THR A 272 15.18 -49.94 20.01
N SER A 273 14.40 -49.56 21.05
CA SER A 273 14.80 -48.54 22.01
C SER A 273 16.08 -48.92 22.75
N PHE A 274 16.81 -47.94 23.29
CA PHE A 274 18.05 -48.13 24.06
C PHE A 274 19.22 -48.79 23.31
N SER A 275 19.16 -48.82 21.98
CA SER A 275 20.19 -49.48 21.16
C SER A 275 21.40 -48.57 20.89
N LYS A 276 21.29 -47.25 21.13
CA LYS A 276 22.19 -46.21 20.61
C LYS A 276 22.29 -46.26 19.06
N ALA A 277 21.17 -46.55 18.41
CA ALA A 277 21.13 -46.61 16.96
C ALA A 277 21.38 -45.23 16.34
N THR A 278 22.26 -45.17 15.34
CA THR A 278 22.51 -44.00 14.48
C THR A 278 21.79 -44.09 13.14
N ALA A 279 21.29 -45.28 12.76
CA ALA A 279 20.28 -45.45 11.73
C ALA A 279 19.38 -46.66 12.03
N LEU A 280 18.13 -46.59 11.57
CA LEU A 280 17.14 -47.66 11.66
C LEU A 280 16.43 -47.81 10.31
N ASP A 281 16.12 -49.04 9.93
CA ASP A 281 15.36 -49.37 8.71
C ASP A 281 14.34 -50.46 9.02
N PHE A 282 13.06 -50.13 8.82
CA PHE A 282 11.91 -51.01 9.09
C PHE A 282 11.18 -51.44 7.81
N SER A 283 11.82 -51.32 6.64
CA SER A 283 11.20 -51.65 5.35
C SER A 283 10.66 -53.08 5.24
N GLY A 284 11.23 -54.01 6.00
CA GLY A 284 10.79 -55.39 6.10
C GLY A 284 9.63 -55.67 7.07
N ALA A 285 9.28 -54.72 7.95
CA ALA A 285 8.37 -54.94 9.08
C ALA A 285 6.88 -54.87 8.70
N VAL A 286 6.50 -55.53 7.60
CA VAL A 286 5.20 -55.37 6.92
C VAL A 286 3.97 -55.74 7.76
N GLY A 287 4.11 -56.60 8.77
CA GLY A 287 3.04 -56.97 9.71
C GLY A 287 2.91 -56.04 10.92
N CYS A 288 3.88 -55.15 11.13
CA CYS A 288 4.04 -54.46 12.40
C CYS A 288 2.96 -53.40 12.61
N LYS A 289 2.44 -53.33 13.83
CA LYS A 289 1.43 -52.35 14.27
C LYS A 289 1.97 -51.40 15.32
N GLU A 290 3.05 -51.76 16.01
CA GLU A 290 3.67 -50.90 17.01
C GLU A 290 5.20 -50.99 16.97
N ILE A 291 5.88 -49.84 16.91
CA ILE A 291 7.34 -49.72 16.92
C ILE A 291 7.79 -48.79 18.04
N ASN A 292 8.74 -49.25 18.85
CA ASN A 292 9.42 -48.41 19.85
C ASN A 292 10.88 -48.19 19.41
N MET A 293 11.29 -46.93 19.30
CA MET A 293 12.63 -46.54 18.82
C MET A 293 13.25 -45.37 19.59
N PHE A 294 12.73 -45.06 20.78
CA PHE A 294 13.22 -43.99 21.66
C PHE A 294 14.53 -44.36 22.36
N VAL A 295 15.26 -43.36 22.88
CA VAL A 295 16.58 -43.51 23.51
C VAL A 295 17.60 -44.11 22.52
N ASN A 296 17.71 -43.45 21.37
CA ASN A 296 18.71 -43.71 20.33
C ASN A 296 19.41 -42.39 19.95
N GLU A 297 20.30 -42.41 18.95
CA GLU A 297 21.12 -41.26 18.52
C GLU A 297 20.92 -40.93 17.03
N LEU A 298 19.66 -40.97 16.58
CA LEU A 298 19.31 -40.70 15.19
C LEU A 298 19.43 -39.20 14.86
N SER A 299 20.29 -38.86 13.89
CA SER A 299 20.35 -37.52 13.30
C SER A 299 19.05 -37.19 12.54
N ALA A 300 18.88 -35.94 12.13
CA ALA A 300 17.72 -35.54 11.32
C ALA A 300 17.65 -36.35 10.00
N GLU A 301 18.78 -36.51 9.30
CA GLU A 301 18.87 -37.27 8.05
C GLU A 301 18.56 -38.75 8.28
N ALA A 302 19.10 -39.34 9.35
CA ALA A 302 18.85 -40.73 9.71
C ALA A 302 17.37 -40.95 10.10
N MET A 303 16.77 -39.99 10.80
CA MET A 303 15.35 -40.02 11.15
C MET A 303 14.46 -39.93 9.90
N ALA A 304 14.79 -39.05 8.95
CA ALA A 304 14.09 -38.95 7.67
C ALA A 304 14.14 -40.29 6.91
N ALA A 305 15.32 -40.92 6.82
CA ALA A 305 15.49 -42.23 6.19
C ALA A 305 14.69 -43.34 6.91
N CYS A 306 14.71 -43.34 8.25
CA CYS A 306 13.93 -44.27 9.07
C CYS A 306 12.42 -44.12 8.79
N MET A 307 11.87 -42.91 8.82
CA MET A 307 10.45 -42.67 8.55
C MET A 307 10.07 -43.02 7.11
N ALA A 308 10.95 -42.78 6.15
CA ALA A 308 10.76 -43.19 4.76
C ALA A 308 10.74 -44.72 4.59
N SER A 309 11.49 -45.46 5.42
CA SER A 309 11.54 -46.92 5.38
C SER A 309 10.27 -47.61 5.89
N LEU A 310 9.44 -46.91 6.69
CA LEU A 310 8.26 -47.53 7.32
C LEU A 310 7.30 -48.17 6.30
N PRO A 311 6.74 -49.35 6.59
CA PRO A 311 5.73 -49.97 5.75
C PRO A 311 4.39 -49.23 5.87
N LYS A 312 3.53 -49.34 4.85
CA LYS A 312 2.18 -48.76 4.90
C LYS A 312 1.29 -49.56 5.87
N THR A 313 0.53 -48.88 6.70
CA THR A 313 -0.45 -49.46 7.64
C THR A 313 -1.66 -48.54 7.79
N THR A 314 -2.70 -48.98 8.49
CA THR A 314 -3.92 -48.19 8.73
C THR A 314 -4.05 -47.70 10.16
N SER A 315 -3.23 -48.20 11.07
CA SER A 315 -3.36 -47.98 12.52
C SER A 315 -2.03 -48.20 13.25
N GLY A 316 -0.92 -47.79 12.63
CA GLY A 316 0.41 -47.99 13.21
C GLY A 316 0.69 -47.01 14.34
N VAL A 317 1.45 -47.44 15.35
CA VAL A 317 1.90 -46.59 16.45
C VAL A 317 3.43 -46.61 16.54
N ILE A 318 4.05 -45.43 16.64
CA ILE A 318 5.50 -45.29 16.86
C ILE A 318 5.73 -44.52 18.15
N THR A 319 6.57 -45.06 19.03
CA THR A 319 7.12 -44.30 20.16
C THR A 319 8.57 -43.93 19.83
N ALA A 320 8.81 -42.68 19.43
CA ALA A 320 10.09 -42.27 18.84
C ALA A 320 10.99 -41.42 19.77
N LYS A 321 10.41 -40.78 20.79
CA LYS A 321 11.11 -39.90 21.73
C LYS A 321 10.82 -40.28 23.17
N CYS A 322 11.78 -40.09 24.08
CA CYS A 322 11.59 -40.19 25.52
C CYS A 322 11.99 -38.86 26.18
N PHE A 323 11.03 -38.14 26.76
CA PHE A 323 11.31 -36.82 27.37
C PHE A 323 11.99 -36.92 28.73
N THR A 324 11.83 -38.04 29.43
CA THR A 324 12.37 -38.23 30.78
C THR A 324 13.77 -38.84 30.77
N ASN A 325 14.35 -39.12 29.60
CA ASN A 325 15.65 -39.76 29.49
C ASN A 325 16.59 -38.91 28.63
N THR A 326 17.59 -38.30 29.28
CA THR A 326 18.59 -37.42 28.66
C THR A 326 19.50 -38.13 27.67
N ASN A 327 19.51 -39.47 27.64
CA ASN A 327 20.24 -40.25 26.64
C ASN A 327 19.49 -40.39 25.31
N ASP A 328 18.24 -39.93 25.23
CA ASP A 328 17.53 -39.86 23.96
C ASP A 328 18.01 -38.66 23.14
N LYS A 329 18.81 -38.93 22.11
CA LYS A 329 19.36 -37.95 21.17
C LYS A 329 18.71 -38.04 19.79
N ASN A 330 17.53 -38.66 19.67
CA ASN A 330 16.80 -38.69 18.41
C ASN A 330 16.33 -37.27 18.05
N VAL A 331 16.69 -36.81 16.84
CA VAL A 331 16.22 -35.53 16.27
C VAL A 331 15.01 -35.79 15.38
N ILE A 332 13.84 -35.28 15.78
CA ILE A 332 12.56 -35.58 15.11
C ILE A 332 11.84 -34.28 14.81
N TYR A 333 11.71 -33.94 13.52
CA TYR A 333 10.98 -32.75 13.07
C TYR A 333 9.54 -33.05 12.66
N LYS A 334 8.74 -31.98 12.51
CA LYS A 334 7.37 -32.03 11.98
C LYS A 334 7.27 -32.74 10.63
N SER A 335 8.19 -32.47 9.71
CA SER A 335 8.30 -33.18 8.43
C SER A 335 8.52 -34.70 8.57
N HIS A 336 9.28 -35.16 9.56
CA HIS A 336 9.47 -36.59 9.83
C HIS A 336 8.17 -37.23 10.31
N VAL A 337 7.45 -36.57 11.23
CA VAL A 337 6.14 -37.03 11.72
C VAL A 337 5.10 -37.05 10.60
N ALA A 338 5.10 -36.06 9.71
CA ALA A 338 4.23 -36.04 8.55
C ALA A 338 4.48 -37.24 7.62
N THR A 339 5.74 -37.58 7.35
CA THR A 339 6.12 -38.75 6.54
C THR A 339 5.61 -40.07 7.15
N ALA A 340 5.67 -40.20 8.47
CA ALA A 340 5.11 -41.36 9.18
C ALA A 340 3.58 -41.41 9.09
N LYS A 341 2.92 -40.26 9.27
CA LYS A 341 1.45 -40.12 9.16
C LYS A 341 0.94 -40.48 7.76
N GLU A 342 1.65 -40.08 6.70
CA GLU A 342 1.31 -40.47 5.31
C GLU A 342 1.34 -41.99 5.07
N LYS A 343 2.16 -42.72 5.83
CA LYS A 343 2.24 -44.18 5.81
C LYS A 343 1.29 -44.85 6.81
N GLY A 344 0.46 -44.07 7.50
CA GLY A 344 -0.56 -44.53 8.46
C GLY A 344 -0.05 -44.80 9.87
N TRP A 345 1.06 -44.17 10.25
CA TRP A 345 1.64 -44.26 11.59
C TRP A 345 1.36 -43.01 12.43
N THR A 346 0.96 -43.20 13.67
CA THR A 346 0.84 -42.12 14.67
C THR A 346 2.07 -42.11 15.56
N VAL A 347 2.71 -40.95 15.72
CA VAL A 347 3.96 -40.80 16.47
C VAL A 347 3.68 -40.28 17.88
N TYR A 348 4.34 -40.89 18.86
CA TYR A 348 4.22 -40.59 20.28
C TYR A 348 5.60 -40.39 20.93
N ALA A 349 5.60 -39.70 22.06
CA ALA A 349 6.71 -39.59 22.99
C ALA A 349 6.38 -40.28 24.33
N PHE A 350 7.37 -40.93 24.91
CA PHE A 350 7.30 -41.61 26.21
C PHE A 350 7.61 -40.63 27.34
N SER A 351 6.76 -40.60 28.39
CA SER A 351 6.88 -39.67 29.52
C SER A 351 7.13 -40.35 30.88
N GLY A 352 7.85 -41.48 30.91
CA GLY A 352 8.47 -41.99 32.14
C GLY A 352 7.66 -42.97 32.99
N SER A 353 6.51 -43.49 32.53
CA SER A 353 5.82 -44.60 33.19
C SER A 353 5.10 -45.48 32.16
N VAL A 354 5.11 -46.80 32.36
CA VAL A 354 4.52 -47.78 31.44
C VAL A 354 3.03 -47.47 31.24
N GLY A 355 2.66 -47.02 30.02
CA GLY A 355 1.29 -46.63 29.65
C GLY A 355 1.10 -45.16 29.28
N ASN A 356 2.01 -44.26 29.67
CA ASN A 356 1.91 -42.83 29.34
C ASN A 356 2.70 -42.48 28.07
N LYS A 357 2.06 -42.66 26.91
CA LYS A 357 2.52 -42.15 25.62
C LYS A 357 1.68 -40.92 25.24
N GLN A 358 2.33 -39.81 24.92
CA GLN A 358 1.67 -38.58 24.47
C GLN A 358 1.87 -38.38 22.96
N PRO A 359 0.86 -37.97 22.18
CA PRO A 359 1.04 -37.66 20.77
C PRO A 359 2.19 -36.66 20.57
N TYR A 360 3.03 -36.91 19.59
CA TYR A 360 4.23 -36.11 19.35
C TYR A 360 4.29 -35.65 17.90
N GLU A 361 4.25 -34.32 17.73
CA GLU A 361 4.24 -33.68 16.41
C GLU A 361 5.66 -33.43 15.86
N GLY A 362 6.71 -33.69 16.63
CA GLY A 362 8.07 -33.32 16.25
C GLY A 362 8.41 -31.86 16.55
N GLU A 363 9.70 -31.58 16.64
CA GLU A 363 10.25 -30.23 16.76
C GLU A 363 10.10 -29.47 15.43
N ASN A 364 10.15 -28.13 15.47
CA ASN A 364 10.24 -27.35 14.23
C ASN A 364 11.60 -27.65 13.55
N GLU A 365 11.63 -27.67 12.22
CA GLU A 365 12.84 -27.93 11.45
C GLU A 365 14.00 -27.05 11.94
N GLY A 366 14.99 -27.68 12.57
CA GLY A 366 16.23 -27.05 12.99
C GLY A 366 16.99 -26.62 11.75
N GLY A 367 16.87 -25.34 11.39
CA GLY A 367 17.65 -24.73 10.34
C GLY A 367 19.13 -24.95 10.61
N THR A 368 19.85 -25.43 9.59
CA THR A 368 21.30 -25.43 9.56
C THR A 368 21.84 -24.08 10.05
N VAL A 369 22.70 -24.12 11.08
CA VAL A 369 23.51 -22.98 11.49
C VAL A 369 24.30 -22.54 10.26
N THR A 370 23.91 -21.41 9.70
CA THR A 370 24.62 -20.79 8.60
C THR A 370 25.96 -20.27 9.11
N GLU A 371 27.03 -20.49 8.34
CA GLU A 371 28.33 -19.83 8.59
C GLU A 371 28.23 -18.30 8.49
N GLU A 372 27.14 -17.77 7.93
CA GLU A 372 26.81 -16.35 7.90
C GLU A 372 26.23 -15.85 9.22
N PRO A 373 26.61 -14.62 9.66
CA PRO A 373 26.10 -14.04 10.90
C PRO A 373 24.59 -13.80 10.86
N ASN A 374 23.92 -14.33 11.88
CA ASN A 374 22.47 -14.24 12.08
C ASN A 374 22.03 -12.84 12.52
N VAL A 375 22.90 -12.11 13.23
CA VAL A 375 22.68 -10.72 13.65
C VAL A 375 23.95 -9.92 13.44
N THR A 376 23.81 -8.67 12.99
CA THR A 376 24.92 -7.75 12.86
C THR A 376 24.65 -6.44 13.58
N MET A 377 25.66 -5.89 14.25
CA MET A 377 25.54 -4.71 15.10
C MET A 377 26.73 -3.76 14.89
N LYS A 378 26.53 -2.47 15.12
CA LYS A 378 27.61 -1.47 15.19
C LYS A 378 27.33 -0.51 16.33
N SER A 379 28.36 -0.21 17.12
CA SER A 379 28.27 0.73 18.25
C SER A 379 29.28 1.85 18.09
N SER A 380 28.91 3.07 18.49
CA SER A 380 29.88 4.16 18.68
C SER A 380 30.59 4.12 20.03
N GLY A 381 30.12 3.29 20.96
CA GLY A 381 30.71 3.08 22.29
C GLY A 381 31.81 2.01 22.32
N ASP A 382 32.58 1.98 23.40
CA ASP A 382 33.72 1.07 23.57
C ASP A 382 33.33 -0.41 23.85
N ALA A 383 32.11 -0.62 24.35
CA ALA A 383 31.56 -1.94 24.65
C ALA A 383 30.06 -2.02 24.31
N ILE A 384 29.58 -3.23 24.02
CA ILE A 384 28.15 -3.56 23.92
C ILE A 384 27.80 -4.50 25.08
N VAL A 385 26.76 -4.17 25.83
CA VAL A 385 26.17 -5.04 26.84
C VAL A 385 25.05 -5.82 26.17
N LEU A 386 25.26 -7.13 25.99
CA LEU A 386 24.36 -7.99 25.24
C LEU A 386 23.86 -9.13 26.13
N LYS A 387 22.57 -9.14 26.43
CA LYS A 387 21.92 -10.30 27.05
C LYS A 387 21.21 -11.13 26.00
N VAL A 388 21.51 -12.43 25.94
CA VAL A 388 20.93 -13.37 24.97
C VAL A 388 20.35 -14.60 25.65
N LYS A 389 19.31 -15.16 25.05
CA LYS A 389 18.88 -16.55 25.23
C LYS A 389 18.79 -17.23 23.88
N GLY A 390 19.13 -18.51 23.83
CA GLY A 390 19.11 -19.28 22.59
C GLY A 390 19.47 -20.75 22.82
N THR A 391 19.45 -21.51 21.74
CA THR A 391 19.81 -22.93 21.71
C THR A 391 21.05 -23.17 20.85
N GLY A 392 21.78 -24.24 21.14
CA GLY A 392 23.00 -24.58 20.41
C GLY A 392 24.17 -23.63 20.70
N LYS A 393 25.19 -23.68 19.84
CA LYS A 393 26.39 -22.84 19.96
C LYS A 393 26.07 -21.41 19.55
N MET A 394 26.33 -20.45 20.44
CA MET A 394 26.20 -19.02 20.17
C MET A 394 27.60 -18.39 20.20
N GLU A 395 27.91 -17.57 19.20
CA GLU A 395 29.23 -16.95 19.06
C GLU A 395 29.10 -15.50 18.59
N TRP A 396 30.15 -14.72 18.84
CA TRP A 396 30.29 -13.37 18.33
C TRP A 396 31.72 -13.13 17.81
N ALA A 397 31.87 -12.21 16.87
CA ALA A 397 33.16 -11.75 16.38
C ALA A 397 33.05 -10.29 15.90
N ILE A 398 34.19 -9.61 15.81
CA ILE A 398 34.30 -8.41 14.98
C ILE A 398 34.58 -8.88 13.54
N GLN A 399 34.12 -8.14 12.52
CA GLN A 399 34.42 -8.47 11.13
C GLN A 399 35.94 -8.62 10.89
N GLY A 400 36.37 -9.82 10.51
CA GLY A 400 37.78 -10.19 10.32
C GLY A 400 38.53 -10.60 11.60
N GLY A 401 37.87 -10.65 12.76
CA GLY A 401 38.43 -11.09 14.04
C GLY A 401 38.09 -12.55 14.39
N GLU A 402 38.68 -13.03 15.49
CA GLU A 402 38.43 -14.38 16.02
C GLU A 402 37.04 -14.50 16.65
N LYS A 403 36.43 -15.69 16.52
CA LYS A 403 35.13 -16.00 17.14
C LYS A 403 35.29 -16.25 18.62
N GLN A 404 34.39 -15.67 19.40
CA GLN A 404 34.27 -15.86 20.85
C GLN A 404 32.89 -16.42 21.18
N GLU A 405 32.81 -17.31 22.16
CA GLU A 405 31.54 -17.91 22.58
C GLU A 405 30.68 -16.92 23.38
N LEU A 406 29.36 -16.98 23.19
CA LEU A 406 28.37 -16.26 24.00
C LEU A 406 27.74 -17.22 25.00
N ILE A 407 27.58 -16.76 26.25
CA ILE A 407 26.81 -17.48 27.25
C ILE A 407 25.34 -17.04 27.24
N THR A 408 24.44 -17.95 27.59
CA THR A 408 23.06 -17.56 27.92
C THR A 408 23.08 -16.66 29.15
N GLY A 409 22.49 -15.47 29.04
CA GLY A 409 22.62 -14.41 30.05
C GLY A 409 23.35 -13.18 29.50
N VAL A 410 23.98 -12.41 30.40
CA VAL A 410 24.63 -11.14 30.07
C VAL A 410 26.06 -11.38 29.58
N ASN A 411 26.42 -10.75 28.47
CA ASN A 411 27.74 -10.78 27.84
C ASN A 411 28.25 -9.34 27.65
N PHE A 412 29.56 -9.15 27.78
CA PHE A 412 30.23 -7.86 27.57
C PHE A 412 31.16 -7.95 26.36
N LEU A 413 30.79 -7.29 25.28
CA LEU A 413 31.53 -7.31 24.02
C LEU A 413 32.41 -6.06 23.96
N ASN A 414 33.69 -6.21 24.30
CA ASN A 414 34.64 -5.10 24.38
C ASN A 414 35.39 -4.88 23.06
N GLY A 415 35.90 -3.66 22.84
CA GLY A 415 36.77 -3.34 21.69
C GLY A 415 36.01 -3.21 20.36
N VAL A 416 34.70 -2.95 20.45
CA VAL A 416 33.72 -2.95 19.34
C VAL A 416 33.49 -1.57 18.71
N LYS A 417 34.08 -0.51 19.28
CA LYS A 417 33.87 0.88 18.85
C LYS A 417 34.06 1.08 17.36
N ASN A 418 33.00 1.53 16.70
CA ASN A 418 32.88 1.77 15.26
C ASN A 418 33.18 0.56 14.37
N LYS A 419 33.25 -0.65 14.94
CA LYS A 419 33.50 -1.90 14.20
C LYS A 419 32.20 -2.66 14.02
N GLN A 420 32.13 -3.41 12.92
CA GLN A 420 31.00 -4.31 12.67
C GLN A 420 31.12 -5.54 13.56
N VAL A 421 30.13 -5.77 14.40
CA VAL A 421 29.97 -6.94 15.26
C VAL A 421 29.04 -7.94 14.58
N LEU A 422 29.44 -9.19 14.58
CA LEU A 422 28.80 -10.32 13.91
C LEU A 422 28.42 -11.35 14.97
N LEU A 423 27.17 -11.79 14.98
CA LEU A 423 26.63 -12.76 15.93
C LEU A 423 26.08 -13.98 15.17
N THR A 424 26.41 -15.18 15.62
CA THR A 424 25.89 -16.45 15.08
C THR A 424 25.27 -17.25 16.23
N GLY A 425 24.07 -17.80 16.04
CA GLY A 425 23.37 -18.55 17.07
C GLY A 425 21.86 -18.52 16.89
N ASP A 426 21.16 -19.49 17.50
CA ASP A 426 19.70 -19.57 17.45
C ASP A 426 19.08 -18.77 18.60
N PHE A 427 18.97 -17.45 18.41
CA PHE A 427 18.50 -16.53 19.45
C PHE A 427 16.98 -16.53 19.57
N THR A 428 16.49 -16.64 20.81
CA THR A 428 15.07 -16.52 21.18
C THR A 428 14.76 -15.18 21.86
N GLU A 429 15.70 -14.65 22.65
CA GLU A 429 15.61 -13.34 23.28
C GLU A 429 16.94 -12.58 23.12
N MET A 430 16.86 -11.29 22.82
CA MET A 430 18.02 -10.39 22.76
C MET A 430 17.71 -9.07 23.45
N VAL A 431 18.62 -8.64 24.32
CA VAL A 431 18.57 -7.33 24.99
C VAL A 431 19.92 -6.66 24.82
N CYS A 432 19.92 -5.53 24.12
CA CYS A 432 21.09 -4.71 23.83
C CYS A 432 20.84 -3.23 24.20
N PHE A 433 20.17 -3.03 25.32
CA PHE A 433 19.87 -1.73 25.92
C PHE A 433 21.16 -0.92 26.21
N GLN A 434 21.10 0.40 26.01
CA GLN A 434 22.14 1.35 26.42
C GLN A 434 23.57 0.95 26.00
N SER A 435 23.75 0.65 24.71
CA SER A 435 25.00 0.16 24.13
C SER A 435 25.53 1.06 23.00
N ASP A 436 25.06 2.31 22.92
CA ASP A 436 25.42 3.29 21.88
C ASP A 436 25.33 2.72 20.45
N LEU A 437 24.37 1.82 20.20
CA LEU A 437 24.22 1.19 18.90
C LEU A 437 23.79 2.19 17.84
N THR A 438 24.49 2.21 16.71
CA THR A 438 24.17 3.01 15.53
C THR A 438 23.58 2.16 14.40
N GLU A 439 23.81 0.84 14.43
CA GLU A 439 23.21 -0.12 13.50
C GLU A 439 22.87 -1.43 14.23
N LEU A 440 21.73 -2.03 13.90
CA LEU A 440 21.30 -3.37 14.35
C LEU A 440 20.46 -4.00 13.23
N GLU A 441 20.84 -5.20 12.81
CA GLU A 441 20.15 -5.92 11.74
C GLU A 441 20.03 -7.41 12.10
N ILE A 442 18.82 -7.96 11.98
CA ILE A 442 18.50 -9.36 12.30
C ILE A 442 18.44 -10.16 11.00
N LYS A 443 19.57 -10.55 10.43
CA LYS A 443 19.61 -11.21 9.12
C LYS A 443 18.87 -12.55 9.10
N LYS A 444 19.07 -13.39 10.11
CA LYS A 444 18.50 -14.75 10.17
C LYS A 444 18.38 -15.27 11.61
N ALA A 445 17.33 -14.86 12.31
CA ALA A 445 17.00 -15.35 13.66
C ALA A 445 15.51 -15.79 13.75
N PRO A 446 15.12 -16.90 13.11
CA PRO A 446 13.71 -17.28 12.95
C PRO A 446 12.96 -17.50 14.26
N ASN A 447 13.68 -17.83 15.34
CA ASN A 447 13.11 -18.10 16.66
C ASN A 447 13.12 -16.89 17.61
N LEU A 448 13.56 -15.71 17.15
CA LEU A 448 13.61 -14.51 17.98
C LEU A 448 12.20 -13.98 18.25
N VAL A 449 11.82 -13.94 19.52
CA VAL A 449 10.49 -13.50 19.98
C VAL A 449 10.51 -12.23 20.81
N TYR A 450 11.67 -11.89 21.38
CA TYR A 450 11.85 -10.70 22.22
C TYR A 450 13.13 -9.97 21.83
N LEU A 451 13.01 -8.72 21.43
CA LEU A 451 14.13 -7.82 21.17
C LEU A 451 13.92 -6.54 21.99
N ASN A 452 14.87 -6.23 22.86
CA ASN A 452 14.95 -4.92 23.51
C ASN A 452 16.24 -4.22 23.08
N CYS A 453 16.07 -3.13 22.33
CA CYS A 453 17.16 -2.28 21.83
C CYS A 453 16.96 -0.81 22.20
N CYS A 454 16.15 -0.48 23.22
CA CYS A 454 15.95 0.91 23.64
C CYS A 454 17.21 1.54 24.25
N ALA A 455 17.19 2.86 24.40
CA ALA A 455 18.30 3.70 24.83
C ALA A 455 19.57 3.56 23.98
N ASN A 456 19.43 3.51 22.65
CA ASN A 456 20.57 3.46 21.73
C ASN A 456 20.58 4.71 20.81
N ARG A 457 21.27 4.65 19.67
CA ARG A 457 21.37 5.73 18.66
C ARG A 457 20.92 5.26 17.27
N LEU A 458 19.92 4.37 17.23
CA LEU A 458 19.36 3.84 15.99
C LEU A 458 18.43 4.88 15.35
N ASN A 459 18.95 5.62 14.38
CA ASN A 459 18.18 6.57 13.57
C ASN A 459 17.09 5.91 12.71
N GLU A 460 16.27 6.70 12.01
CA GLU A 460 15.18 6.18 11.16
C GLU A 460 15.68 5.15 10.12
N ASN A 461 16.83 5.38 9.50
CA ASN A 461 17.39 4.48 8.49
C ASN A 461 17.88 3.15 9.10
N ALA A 462 18.49 3.20 10.28
CA ALA A 462 18.93 2.03 11.03
C ALA A 462 17.72 1.24 11.54
N MET A 463 16.69 1.92 12.05
CA MET A 463 15.44 1.28 12.44
C MET A 463 14.68 0.70 11.25
N LYS A 464 14.71 1.35 10.09
CA LYS A 464 14.15 0.79 8.86
C LYS A 464 14.84 -0.53 8.48
N LYS A 465 16.17 -0.59 8.55
CA LYS A 465 16.92 -1.84 8.32
C LYS A 465 16.58 -2.90 9.37
N LEU A 466 16.49 -2.51 10.64
CA LEU A 466 16.09 -3.41 11.72
C LEU A 466 14.70 -4.00 11.45
N VAL A 467 13.68 -3.15 11.30
CA VAL A 467 12.30 -3.57 11.05
C VAL A 467 12.18 -4.42 9.79
N ALA A 468 12.88 -4.06 8.70
CA ALA A 468 12.91 -4.85 7.47
C ALA A 468 13.55 -6.23 7.65
N SER A 469 14.52 -6.36 8.55
CA SER A 469 15.18 -7.63 8.86
C SER A 469 14.49 -8.46 9.96
N LEU A 470 13.54 -7.89 10.72
CA LEU A 470 12.81 -8.63 11.75
C LEU A 470 12.15 -9.92 11.19
N PRO A 471 12.21 -11.05 11.93
CA PRO A 471 11.54 -12.31 11.59
C PRO A 471 10.03 -12.17 11.40
N ASP A 472 9.48 -12.86 10.40
CA ASP A 472 8.08 -12.74 9.96
C ASP A 472 7.27 -14.05 10.11
N ASN A 473 7.92 -15.15 10.45
CA ASN A 473 7.48 -16.50 10.12
C ASN A 473 7.03 -17.36 11.32
N ASN A 474 6.28 -16.77 12.25
CA ASN A 474 5.74 -17.50 13.40
C ASN A 474 4.40 -16.91 13.90
N ASN A 475 3.41 -17.78 14.16
CA ASN A 475 2.06 -17.43 14.67
C ASN A 475 2.07 -17.07 16.17
N ILE A 476 3.17 -16.53 16.67
CA ILE A 476 3.36 -16.14 18.07
C ILE A 476 3.54 -14.63 18.14
N GLU A 477 2.97 -14.02 19.17
CA GLU A 477 3.15 -12.59 19.43
C GLU A 477 4.61 -12.33 19.82
N LYS A 478 5.26 -11.43 19.09
CA LYS A 478 6.65 -11.00 19.32
C LYS A 478 6.68 -9.60 19.90
N ARG A 479 7.71 -9.25 20.66
CA ARG A 479 7.82 -7.92 21.31
C ARG A 479 9.13 -7.23 20.95
N LEU A 480 9.01 -6.02 20.41
CA LEU A 480 10.11 -5.10 20.14
C LEU A 480 10.03 -3.93 21.11
N VAL A 481 10.93 -3.88 22.08
CA VAL A 481 11.13 -2.68 22.92
C VAL A 481 12.18 -1.83 22.22
N ALA A 482 11.73 -0.85 21.44
CA ALA A 482 12.60 -0.04 20.58
C ALA A 482 12.98 1.28 21.23
N ILE A 483 12.11 1.85 22.07
CA ILE A 483 12.28 3.21 22.64
C ILE A 483 12.04 3.16 24.16
N ASP A 484 12.68 4.06 24.90
CA ASP A 484 12.36 4.43 26.28
C ASP A 484 12.21 5.96 26.38
N THR A 485 10.98 6.46 26.30
CA THR A 485 10.71 7.91 26.29
C THR A 485 11.06 8.62 27.60
N LYS A 486 11.26 7.88 28.69
CA LYS A 486 11.67 8.42 30.00
C LYS A 486 13.19 8.43 30.19
N ASN A 487 13.94 7.81 29.29
CA ASN A 487 15.39 7.74 29.38
C ASN A 487 16.04 8.94 28.69
N GLU A 488 16.88 9.67 29.43
CA GLU A 488 17.59 10.84 28.90
C GLU A 488 18.58 10.50 27.78
N TYR A 489 19.11 9.27 27.79
CA TYR A 489 20.05 8.72 26.82
C TYR A 489 19.37 8.12 25.57
N GLU A 490 18.04 8.14 25.48
CA GLU A 490 17.34 7.62 24.31
C GLU A 490 17.65 8.44 23.06
N GLY A 491 18.28 7.82 22.08
CA GLY A 491 18.61 8.40 20.78
C GLY A 491 18.04 7.60 19.61
N ASN A 492 17.25 6.56 19.87
CA ASN A 492 16.53 5.84 18.84
C ASN A 492 15.38 6.70 18.30
N TYR A 493 15.05 6.50 17.02
CA TYR A 493 13.86 7.06 16.41
C TYR A 493 13.16 6.00 15.55
N LEU A 494 11.84 5.95 15.66
CA LEU A 494 11.01 4.96 14.96
C LEU A 494 9.72 5.63 14.50
N SER A 495 9.52 5.79 13.20
CA SER A 495 8.28 6.37 12.66
C SER A 495 7.07 5.42 12.75
N ASP A 496 5.85 5.98 12.69
CA ASP A 496 4.60 5.20 12.70
C ASP A 496 4.51 4.21 11.52
N ASN A 497 5.11 4.54 10.38
CA ASN A 497 5.17 3.63 9.23
C ASN A 497 6.00 2.38 9.57
N LEU A 498 7.15 2.55 10.22
CA LEU A 498 7.99 1.43 10.66
C LEU A 498 7.33 0.64 11.79
N VAL A 499 6.57 1.30 12.67
CA VAL A 499 5.71 0.61 13.66
C VAL A 499 4.70 -0.28 12.96
N ALA A 500 3.99 0.24 11.96
CA ALA A 500 3.02 -0.53 11.18
C ALA A 500 3.69 -1.70 10.43
N ASP A 501 4.89 -1.51 9.89
CA ASP A 501 5.65 -2.57 9.22
C ASP A 501 6.11 -3.66 10.18
N ALA A 502 6.51 -3.32 11.41
CA ALA A 502 6.80 -4.30 12.45
C ALA A 502 5.53 -5.07 12.87
N ILE A 503 4.39 -4.38 13.00
CA ILE A 503 3.10 -5.00 13.34
C ILE A 503 2.66 -6.01 12.26
N LYS A 504 2.85 -5.70 10.96
CA LYS A 504 2.57 -6.64 9.87
C LYS A 504 3.33 -7.97 10.02
N LYS A 505 4.51 -7.92 10.64
CA LYS A 505 5.35 -9.08 10.96
C LYS A 505 5.04 -9.72 12.32
N ASN A 506 3.90 -9.40 12.92
CA ASN A 506 3.50 -9.86 14.26
C ASN A 506 4.39 -9.36 15.43
N TRP A 507 5.07 -8.22 15.25
CA TRP A 507 5.83 -7.56 16.33
C TRP A 507 5.01 -6.45 16.99
N LYS A 508 4.76 -6.61 18.29
CA LYS A 508 4.26 -5.53 19.15
C LYS A 508 5.41 -4.58 19.48
N VAL A 509 5.30 -3.34 19.04
CA VAL A 509 6.29 -2.30 19.32
C VAL A 509 5.95 -1.59 20.62
N LEU A 510 6.94 -1.49 21.50
CA LEU A 510 6.79 -1.02 22.88
C LEU A 510 7.76 0.11 23.19
N ASP A 511 7.27 1.06 23.98
CA ASP A 511 8.04 2.05 24.74
C ASP A 511 8.28 1.47 26.13
N TRP A 512 9.55 1.37 26.56
CA TRP A 512 9.91 0.90 27.90
C TRP A 512 9.39 1.81 29.01
N ASN A 513 9.20 3.11 28.73
CA ASN A 513 8.59 4.10 29.61
C ASN A 513 9.09 4.00 31.07
N GLY A 514 10.40 3.96 31.26
CA GLY A 514 11.03 3.94 32.59
C GLY A 514 10.81 2.66 33.41
N GLY A 515 10.47 1.54 32.79
CA GLY A 515 10.29 0.24 33.46
C GLY A 515 8.91 -0.39 33.30
N GLU A 516 7.95 0.34 32.73
CA GLU A 516 6.57 -0.08 32.54
C GLU A 516 6.21 -0.04 31.04
N PRO A 517 6.46 -1.14 30.29
CA PRO A 517 6.33 -1.13 28.84
C PRO A 517 4.90 -0.86 28.37
N THR A 518 4.74 0.15 27.50
CA THR A 518 3.46 0.52 26.89
C THR A 518 3.54 0.45 25.36
N PRO A 519 2.43 0.36 24.62
CA PRO A 519 2.44 0.45 23.16
C PRO A 519 3.10 1.75 22.71
N TYR A 520 4.12 1.65 21.87
CA TYR A 520 4.86 2.81 21.36
C TYR A 520 3.98 3.65 20.43
N LYS A 521 4.13 4.98 20.51
CA LYS A 521 3.57 5.95 19.58
C LYS A 521 4.71 6.79 19.03
N ALA A 522 4.82 6.93 17.71
CA ALA A 522 5.91 7.69 17.15
C ALA A 522 5.80 9.17 17.54
N PRO A 523 6.93 9.86 17.82
CA PRO A 523 6.93 11.29 18.01
C PRO A 523 6.65 11.96 16.66
N VAL A 524 5.69 12.88 16.66
CA VAL A 524 5.35 13.68 15.48
C VAL A 524 6.18 14.97 15.50
N PRO A 525 6.76 15.41 14.38
CA PRO A 525 7.43 16.70 14.34
C PRO A 525 6.50 17.84 14.75
N ALA A 526 6.96 18.67 15.68
CA ALA A 526 6.30 19.91 16.07
C ALA A 526 6.31 20.93 14.91
N ILE A 527 7.45 21.07 14.24
CA ILE A 527 7.63 21.95 13.09
C ILE A 527 8.30 21.17 11.95
N MET A 528 7.75 21.26 10.75
CA MET A 528 8.31 20.69 9.53
C MET A 528 8.61 21.79 8.52
N ILE A 529 9.80 21.73 7.91
CA ILE A 529 10.29 22.76 7.00
C ILE A 529 10.77 22.08 5.71
N SER A 530 10.26 22.55 4.57
CA SER A 530 10.82 22.21 3.25
C SER A 530 11.73 23.35 2.81
N THR A 531 12.96 23.03 2.39
CA THR A 531 13.98 24.04 2.05
C THR A 531 14.58 23.81 0.67
N LEU A 532 15.02 24.89 0.01
CA LEU A 532 15.82 24.83 -1.22
C LEU A 532 17.33 24.68 -0.98
N LYS A 533 17.77 24.76 0.29
CA LYS A 533 19.14 24.45 0.68
C LYS A 533 19.48 23.02 0.28
N GLN A 534 20.73 22.80 -0.11
CA GLN A 534 21.24 21.51 -0.54
C GLN A 534 21.94 20.80 0.62
N LYS A 535 22.08 19.47 0.49
CA LYS A 535 22.90 18.68 1.40
C LYS A 535 24.32 19.26 1.48
N GLY A 536 24.80 19.50 2.70
CA GLY A 536 26.09 20.13 2.99
C GLY A 536 25.99 21.64 3.28
N ASP A 537 24.86 22.29 2.99
CA ASP A 537 24.67 23.70 3.33
C ASP A 537 24.59 23.88 4.85
N MET A 538 25.18 24.97 5.34
CA MET A 538 25.08 25.36 6.75
C MET A 538 23.87 26.27 6.94
N VAL A 539 23.03 25.94 7.91
CA VAL A 539 21.86 26.74 8.33
C VAL A 539 21.99 27.11 9.80
N GLN A 540 21.80 28.39 10.11
CA GLN A 540 21.75 28.87 11.48
C GLN A 540 20.30 28.88 11.94
N MET A 541 20.03 28.27 13.09
CA MET A 541 18.69 28.21 13.69
C MET A 541 18.82 28.20 15.20
N ALA A 542 17.75 28.63 15.87
CA ALA A 542 17.66 28.61 17.33
C ALA A 542 16.31 28.08 17.76
N PHE A 543 16.29 27.29 18.83
CA PHE A 543 15.05 26.78 19.41
C PHE A 543 15.09 26.90 20.92
N LYS A 544 13.94 27.22 21.51
CA LYS A 544 13.71 27.14 22.95
C LYS A 544 12.40 26.43 23.20
N GLY A 545 12.41 25.50 24.15
CA GLY A 545 11.25 24.69 24.45
C GLY A 545 11.33 24.04 25.82
N LYS A 546 10.33 23.22 26.13
CA LYS A 546 10.32 22.39 27.33
C LYS A 546 10.80 20.98 27.00
N GLY A 547 11.52 20.38 27.94
CA GLY A 547 12.03 19.01 27.80
C GLY A 547 13.10 18.88 26.71
N LYS A 548 13.20 17.68 26.14
CA LYS A 548 14.21 17.33 25.13
C LYS A 548 13.71 17.72 23.74
N LEU A 549 14.43 18.63 23.10
CA LEU A 549 14.21 19.01 21.70
C LEU A 549 15.18 18.24 20.80
N MET A 550 14.69 17.79 19.64
CA MET A 550 15.48 17.04 18.66
C MET A 550 15.24 17.59 17.24
N LEU A 551 16.27 17.55 16.41
CA LEU A 551 16.23 17.97 15.01
C LEU A 551 16.60 16.82 14.09
N ASP A 552 15.85 16.66 13.01
CA ASP A 552 16.24 15.91 11.83
C ASP A 552 16.61 16.90 10.73
N MET A 553 17.84 16.80 10.22
CA MET A 553 18.37 17.68 9.18
C MET A 553 18.20 17.11 7.77
N GLY A 554 17.33 16.11 7.60
CA GLY A 554 16.93 15.57 6.30
C GLY A 554 17.49 14.18 5.98
N ASP A 555 18.16 13.53 6.93
CA ASP A 555 18.74 12.19 6.79
C ASP A 555 18.19 11.17 7.80
N GLY A 556 17.20 11.56 8.62
CA GLY A 556 16.60 10.71 9.65
C GLY A 556 17.44 10.62 10.93
N ASN A 557 18.61 11.28 10.99
CA ASN A 557 19.42 11.35 12.20
C ASN A 557 18.90 12.45 13.11
N LEU A 558 18.44 12.05 14.30
CA LEU A 558 18.05 13.02 15.31
C LEU A 558 19.25 13.55 16.07
N VAL A 559 19.43 14.86 16.01
CA VAL A 559 20.45 15.61 16.76
C VAL A 559 19.75 16.34 17.90
N LYS A 560 20.34 16.27 19.10
CA LYS A 560 19.84 17.03 20.25
C LYS A 560 20.03 18.53 20.01
N VAL A 561 19.02 19.31 20.35
CA VAL A 561 19.08 20.76 20.32
C VAL A 561 19.42 21.29 21.70
N ASP A 562 20.44 22.13 21.77
CA ASP A 562 20.69 22.96 22.93
C ASP A 562 19.98 24.30 22.75
N ASN A 563 19.49 24.92 23.84
CA ASN A 563 18.70 26.17 23.83
C ASN A 563 19.51 27.42 23.42
N LYS A 564 20.33 27.34 22.37
CA LYS A 564 21.26 28.36 21.88
C LYS A 564 21.21 28.43 20.35
N ASP A 565 21.70 29.54 19.79
CA ASP A 565 21.92 29.70 18.36
C ASP A 565 23.01 28.74 17.91
N ASN A 566 22.66 27.84 17.01
CA ASN A 566 23.56 26.81 16.52
C ASN A 566 23.58 26.83 14.99
N ILE A 567 24.72 26.43 14.43
CA ILE A 567 24.88 26.24 12.99
C ILE A 567 24.83 24.73 12.73
N TYR A 568 23.88 24.30 11.91
CA TYR A 568 23.67 22.91 11.55
C TYR A 568 23.99 22.69 10.08
N GLU A 569 24.65 21.58 9.76
CA GLU A 569 24.83 21.15 8.38
C GLU A 569 23.58 20.39 7.93
N LEU A 570 22.95 20.83 6.85
CA LEU A 570 21.79 20.16 6.27
C LEU A 570 22.23 18.83 5.62
N LYS A 571 21.50 17.75 5.90
CA LYS A 571 21.82 16.39 5.41
C LYS A 571 20.86 15.91 4.33
N GLY A 572 19.72 16.57 4.15
CA GLY A 572 18.73 16.33 3.08
C GLY A 572 18.09 17.63 2.57
N THR A 573 16.79 17.59 2.28
CA THR A 573 16.02 18.73 1.72
C THR A 573 14.91 19.24 2.65
N TYR A 574 14.85 18.71 3.87
CA TYR A 574 13.87 19.08 4.88
C TYR A 574 14.53 19.22 6.25
N ILE A 575 13.85 19.92 7.15
CA ILE A 575 14.22 20.05 8.56
C ILE A 575 12.97 19.75 9.38
N HIS A 576 13.05 18.77 10.28
CA HIS A 576 11.97 18.46 11.21
C HIS A 576 12.41 18.70 12.65
N VAL A 577 11.58 19.40 13.41
CA VAL A 577 11.82 19.73 14.82
C VAL A 577 10.84 18.93 15.67
N TYR A 578 11.34 18.21 16.66
CA TYR A 578 10.54 17.38 17.57
C TYR A 578 10.62 17.94 19.00
N GLY A 579 9.51 17.79 19.73
CA GLY A 579 9.37 18.22 21.13
C GLY A 579 8.50 19.47 21.32
N GLU A 580 8.43 19.96 22.55
CA GLU A 580 7.58 21.11 22.92
C GLU A 580 8.29 22.45 22.62
N VAL A 581 8.19 22.92 21.38
CA VAL A 581 8.84 24.16 20.92
C VAL A 581 8.04 25.40 21.32
N GLU A 582 8.65 26.31 22.09
CA GLU A 582 8.06 27.59 22.50
C GLU A 582 8.55 28.77 21.64
N ILE A 583 9.82 28.77 21.24
CA ILE A 583 10.43 29.80 20.38
C ILE A 583 11.24 29.09 19.29
N ALA A 584 11.10 29.54 18.05
CA ALA A 584 11.88 29.06 16.91
C ALA A 584 12.40 30.22 16.05
N ASP A 585 13.72 30.28 15.85
CA ASP A 585 14.34 31.11 14.81
C ASP A 585 14.64 30.21 13.61
N LEU A 586 13.85 30.41 12.55
CA LEU A 586 13.93 29.75 11.26
C LEU A 586 14.27 30.75 10.16
N SER A 587 14.91 31.87 10.50
CA SER A 587 15.29 32.89 9.54
C SER A 587 16.34 32.35 8.55
N ASN A 588 16.27 32.77 7.29
CA ASN A 588 17.28 32.47 6.27
C ASN A 588 17.61 30.98 6.04
N VAL A 589 16.65 30.08 6.27
CA VAL A 589 16.80 28.66 5.95
C VAL A 589 16.37 28.32 4.52
N ALA A 590 16.06 29.33 3.69
CA ALA A 590 15.47 29.19 2.36
C ALA A 590 14.21 28.30 2.35
N ALA A 591 13.38 28.42 3.39
CA ALA A 591 12.12 27.69 3.51
C ALA A 591 11.17 28.04 2.36
N THR A 592 10.55 27.01 1.78
CA THR A 592 9.46 27.12 0.79
C THR A 592 8.13 26.64 1.35
N ALA A 593 8.16 25.90 2.46
CA ALA A 593 7.00 25.58 3.26
C ALA A 593 7.41 25.41 4.73
N ILE A 594 6.56 25.87 5.63
CA ILE A 594 6.65 25.63 7.07
C ILE A 594 5.29 25.11 7.53
N ASP A 595 5.27 23.99 8.25
CA ASP A 595 4.10 23.42 8.90
C ASP A 595 4.36 23.33 10.41
N ALA A 596 3.55 24.03 11.20
CA ALA A 596 3.63 24.09 12.65
C ALA A 596 2.39 23.50 13.33
N THR A 597 1.67 22.59 12.66
CA THR A 597 0.41 22.00 13.13
C THR A 597 0.52 21.39 14.52
N ASN A 598 1.68 20.80 14.86
CA ASN A 598 1.91 20.13 16.13
C ASN A 598 2.67 21.00 17.16
N ALA A 599 2.98 22.26 16.82
CA ALA A 599 3.67 23.20 17.70
C ALA A 599 2.68 23.90 18.66
N ALA A 600 1.98 23.11 19.49
CA ALA A 600 0.85 23.58 20.31
C ALA A 600 1.22 24.64 21.36
N VAL A 601 2.50 24.72 21.76
CA VAL A 601 3.01 25.66 22.77
C VAL A 601 3.87 26.79 22.19
N LEU A 602 3.87 26.94 20.85
CA LEU A 602 4.66 27.96 20.16
C LEU A 602 4.16 29.37 20.51
N LYS A 603 5.10 30.23 20.88
CA LYS A 603 4.87 31.63 21.30
C LYS A 603 5.55 32.63 20.39
N GLU A 604 6.72 32.28 19.87
CA GLU A 604 7.50 33.15 19.01
C GLU A 604 8.14 32.37 17.85
N LEU A 605 8.04 32.92 16.63
CA LEU A 605 8.66 32.32 15.46
C LEU A 605 9.20 33.38 14.50
N ASP A 606 10.49 33.31 14.19
CA ASP A 606 11.10 34.08 13.11
C ASP A 606 11.17 33.23 11.85
N CYS A 607 10.50 33.69 10.79
CA CYS A 607 10.53 33.05 9.47
C CYS A 607 10.98 34.01 8.38
N SER A 608 11.60 35.14 8.74
CA SER A 608 12.14 36.12 7.79
C SER A 608 13.24 35.52 6.90
N LEU A 609 13.56 36.20 5.81
CA LEU A 609 14.60 35.83 4.85
C LEU A 609 14.41 34.44 4.23
N ASN A 610 13.16 34.00 4.10
CA ASN A 610 12.80 32.74 3.45
C ASN A 610 12.18 32.99 2.08
N ARG A 611 11.59 31.95 1.48
CA ARG A 611 11.02 31.95 0.13
C ARG A 611 9.57 31.46 0.14
N LEU A 612 8.82 31.81 1.19
CA LEU A 612 7.41 31.49 1.31
C LEU A 612 6.61 32.42 0.39
N ASP A 613 6.10 31.89 -0.72
CA ASP A 613 5.10 32.62 -1.51
C ASP A 613 3.79 32.81 -0.70
N ASP A 614 2.89 33.68 -1.16
CA ASP A 614 1.66 34.03 -0.42
C ASP A 614 0.79 32.80 -0.12
N ALA A 615 0.76 31.82 -1.03
CA ALA A 615 0.01 30.59 -0.83
C ALA A 615 0.68 29.67 0.21
N ALA A 616 1.99 29.55 0.19
CA ALA A 616 2.77 28.83 1.18
C ALA A 616 2.67 29.47 2.56
N PHE A 617 2.74 30.80 2.64
CA PHE A 617 2.56 31.55 3.88
C PHE A 617 1.12 31.40 4.39
N THR A 618 0.11 31.40 3.52
CA THR A 618 -1.28 31.10 3.90
C THR A 618 -1.43 29.71 4.54
N ARG A 619 -0.79 28.68 3.97
CA ARG A 619 -0.78 27.33 4.55
C ARG A 619 -0.05 27.29 5.90
N PHE A 620 1.09 27.97 5.99
CA PHE A 620 1.80 28.13 7.26
C PHE A 620 0.91 28.77 8.34
N VAL A 621 0.23 29.88 8.03
CA VAL A 621 -0.70 30.53 8.96
C VAL A 621 -1.83 29.61 9.39
N ALA A 622 -2.36 28.78 8.48
CA ALA A 622 -3.38 27.79 8.81
C ALA A 622 -2.88 26.76 9.84
N SER A 623 -1.62 26.31 9.71
CA SER A 623 -0.98 25.33 10.61
C SER A 623 -0.69 25.87 12.02
N LEU A 624 -0.57 27.19 12.19
CA LEU A 624 -0.24 27.77 13.51
C LEU A 624 -1.36 27.58 14.53
N VAL A 625 -0.95 27.38 15.79
CA VAL A 625 -1.84 27.40 16.95
C VAL A 625 -2.53 28.76 17.12
N THR A 626 -3.73 28.78 17.72
CA THR A 626 -4.37 30.02 18.16
C THR A 626 -3.87 30.39 19.55
N CYS A 627 -3.24 31.55 19.70
CA CYS A 627 -2.70 31.98 20.99
C CYS A 627 -3.82 32.36 21.98
N PRO A 628 -3.62 32.12 23.29
CA PRO A 628 -4.59 32.47 24.31
C PRO A 628 -4.79 33.99 24.39
N LYS A 629 -6.00 34.45 24.73
CA LYS A 629 -6.31 35.91 24.81
C LYS A 629 -5.39 36.68 25.77
N SER A 630 -4.86 36.02 26.80
CA SER A 630 -3.99 36.62 27.82
C SER A 630 -2.54 36.81 27.36
N ALA A 631 -2.10 36.16 26.28
CA ALA A 631 -0.74 36.24 25.78
C ALA A 631 -0.72 36.13 24.25
N LYS A 632 -0.31 37.21 23.58
CA LYS A 632 -0.18 37.24 22.13
C LYS A 632 1.06 36.46 21.69
N GLY A 633 0.94 35.73 20.58
CA GLY A 633 2.12 35.17 19.90
C GLY A 633 2.85 36.26 19.11
N LYS A 634 4.12 36.03 18.79
CA LYS A 634 4.96 36.93 18.00
C LYS A 634 5.51 36.21 16.76
N ILE A 635 5.30 36.78 15.57
CA ILE A 635 5.91 36.32 14.33
C ILE A 635 6.74 37.45 13.72
N ILE A 636 7.98 37.13 13.37
CA ILE A 636 8.81 37.96 12.50
C ILE A 636 8.69 37.34 11.11
N ALA A 637 7.94 38.00 10.24
CA ALA A 637 7.50 37.42 8.97
C ALA A 637 8.46 37.73 7.82
N ILE A 638 9.09 38.90 7.87
CA ILE A 638 10.01 39.38 6.83
C ILE A 638 11.16 40.17 7.45
N ASP A 639 12.24 40.34 6.71
CA ASP A 639 13.25 41.37 6.90
C ASP A 639 13.07 42.42 5.79
N SER A 640 12.50 43.59 6.13
CA SER A 640 12.10 44.58 5.13
C SER A 640 13.26 45.34 4.51
N ASP A 641 14.41 45.38 5.21
CA ASP A 641 15.57 46.16 4.80
C ASP A 641 16.57 45.29 4.02
N ASN A 642 16.37 43.97 4.04
CA ASN A 642 17.25 43.03 3.38
C ASN A 642 16.76 42.67 1.97
N ALA A 643 17.57 43.05 0.97
CA ALA A 643 17.29 42.78 -0.45
C ALA A 643 17.23 41.28 -0.81
N ALA A 644 17.60 40.36 0.10
CA ALA A 644 17.47 38.93 -0.06
C ALA A 644 16.12 38.36 0.41
N GLU A 645 15.25 39.16 1.02
CA GLU A 645 13.91 38.73 1.44
C GLU A 645 13.05 38.31 0.25
N ARG A 646 12.44 37.12 0.32
CA ARG A 646 11.60 36.56 -0.75
C ARG A 646 10.28 36.00 -0.24
N ASN A 647 9.96 36.14 1.04
CA ASN A 647 8.63 35.89 1.56
C ASN A 647 7.64 36.91 0.98
N VAL A 648 6.47 36.41 0.58
CA VAL A 648 5.35 37.23 0.14
C VAL A 648 4.27 37.09 1.20
N VAL A 649 4.12 38.12 2.02
CA VAL A 649 3.21 38.11 3.17
C VAL A 649 2.13 39.17 2.95
N SER A 650 0.94 38.72 2.56
CA SER A 650 -0.16 39.63 2.24
C SER A 650 -0.85 40.20 3.47
N LYS A 651 -1.61 41.28 3.26
CA LYS A 651 -2.59 41.79 4.23
C LYS A 651 -3.56 40.70 4.70
N THR A 652 -3.92 39.77 3.82
CA THR A 652 -4.73 38.59 4.16
C THR A 652 -4.03 37.69 5.16
N ASN A 653 -2.74 37.37 4.96
CA ASN A 653 -1.97 36.58 5.93
C ASN A 653 -1.91 37.26 7.30
N VAL A 654 -1.64 38.56 7.32
CA VAL A 654 -1.60 39.34 8.57
C VAL A 654 -2.95 39.33 9.27
N ALA A 655 -4.06 39.53 8.56
CA ALA A 655 -5.40 39.47 9.13
C ALA A 655 -5.72 38.08 9.74
N LEU A 656 -5.30 37.00 9.09
CA LEU A 656 -5.46 35.63 9.59
C LEU A 656 -4.61 35.37 10.85
N LEU A 657 -3.38 35.89 10.89
CA LEU A 657 -2.50 35.82 12.06
C LEU A 657 -3.08 36.58 13.26
N LEU A 658 -3.55 37.81 13.04
CA LEU A 658 -4.21 38.62 14.06
C LEU A 658 -5.46 37.92 14.62
N LYS A 659 -6.25 37.25 13.77
CA LYS A 659 -7.40 36.43 14.20
C LYS A 659 -6.99 35.26 15.09
N LYS A 660 -5.81 34.68 14.86
CA LYS A 660 -5.19 33.66 15.71
C LYS A 660 -4.43 34.25 16.92
N ASN A 661 -4.58 35.56 17.19
CA ASN A 661 -3.94 36.30 18.27
C ASN A 661 -2.40 36.36 18.19
N TRP A 662 -1.85 36.36 16.98
CA TRP A 662 -0.43 36.61 16.69
C TRP A 662 -0.18 38.06 16.29
N GLN A 663 0.91 38.64 16.79
CA GLN A 663 1.46 39.91 16.33
C GLN A 663 2.47 39.65 15.21
N VAL A 664 2.44 40.48 14.17
CA VAL A 664 3.27 40.30 12.97
C VAL A 664 4.24 41.46 12.85
N PHE A 665 5.52 41.15 12.72
CA PHE A 665 6.60 42.12 12.63
C PHE A 665 7.44 41.91 11.38
N ALA A 666 8.00 43.02 10.89
CA ALA A 666 9.12 43.06 9.98
C ALA A 666 10.38 43.40 10.78
N ASN A 667 11.46 42.67 10.52
CA ASN A 667 12.79 43.07 10.96
C ASN A 667 13.28 44.24 10.11
N THR A 668 13.86 45.25 10.75
CA THR A 668 14.40 46.45 10.10
C THR A 668 15.73 46.82 10.77
N THR A 669 16.51 47.67 10.12
CA THR A 669 17.78 48.22 10.64
C THR A 669 17.58 48.96 11.96
N ASN A 670 16.37 49.46 12.24
CA ASN A 670 16.00 50.16 13.46
C ASN A 670 15.25 49.26 14.47
N GLY A 671 15.26 47.94 14.29
CA GLY A 671 14.57 46.95 15.12
C GLY A 671 13.23 46.49 14.54
N LEU A 672 12.45 45.76 15.34
CA LEU A 672 11.19 45.19 14.90
C LEU A 672 10.10 46.26 14.76
N LYS A 673 9.43 46.26 13.60
CA LYS A 673 8.29 47.15 13.30
C LYS A 673 7.05 46.32 12.98
N GLU A 674 5.87 46.74 13.46
CA GLU A 674 4.62 46.08 13.10
C GLU A 674 4.44 46.07 11.57
N TYR A 675 4.09 44.90 11.04
CA TYR A 675 4.00 44.68 9.61
C TYR A 675 2.54 44.46 9.18
N ALA A 676 2.06 45.34 8.30
CA ALA A 676 0.68 45.33 7.84
C ALA A 676 0.41 44.33 6.71
N GLY A 677 1.45 43.74 6.10
CA GLY A 677 1.32 42.97 4.87
C GLY A 677 1.33 43.85 3.62
N ILE A 678 1.63 43.24 2.47
CA ILE A 678 1.47 43.89 1.16
C ILE A 678 0.13 43.53 0.52
N ALA A 679 -0.33 44.38 -0.39
CA ALA A 679 -1.43 44.01 -1.28
C ALA A 679 -0.93 42.96 -2.28
N VAL A 680 -1.69 41.88 -2.46
CA VAL A 680 -1.42 40.87 -3.48
C VAL A 680 -2.59 40.80 -4.43
N THR A 681 -2.31 40.72 -5.73
CA THR A 681 -3.37 40.51 -6.73
C THR A 681 -3.70 39.01 -6.76
N PRO A 682 -4.98 38.62 -6.62
CA PRO A 682 -5.39 37.23 -6.79
C PRO A 682 -4.92 36.67 -8.13
N LYS A 683 -4.65 35.36 -8.17
CA LYS A 683 -4.34 34.66 -9.43
C LYS A 683 -5.56 34.68 -10.36
N GLU A 684 -6.74 34.65 -9.76
CA GLU A 684 -8.02 34.72 -10.44
C GLU A 684 -8.29 36.11 -11.03
N PRO A 685 -8.94 36.20 -12.20
CA PRO A 685 -9.23 37.50 -12.82
C PRO A 685 -10.21 38.31 -11.99
N LEU A 686 -10.06 39.64 -12.01
CA LEU A 686 -11.08 40.57 -11.54
C LEU A 686 -12.34 40.41 -12.39
N ALA A 687 -13.44 39.98 -11.78
CA ALA A 687 -14.69 39.70 -12.45
C ALA A 687 -15.70 40.83 -12.31
N VAL A 688 -15.80 41.40 -11.10
CA VAL A 688 -16.75 42.46 -10.76
C VAL A 688 -16.05 43.53 -9.97
N LYS A 689 -16.37 44.79 -10.30
CA LYS A 689 -16.05 45.96 -9.49
C LYS A 689 -17.37 46.66 -9.14
N MET A 690 -17.55 47.02 -7.87
CA MET A 690 -18.78 47.70 -7.43
C MET A 690 -18.49 48.78 -6.40
N GLN A 691 -19.36 49.79 -6.35
CA GLN A 691 -19.28 50.88 -5.38
C GLN A 691 -20.57 50.96 -4.57
N THR A 692 -20.43 51.06 -3.25
CA THR A 692 -21.55 51.17 -2.30
C THR A 692 -21.52 52.48 -1.53
N THR A 693 -22.70 52.96 -1.12
CA THR A 693 -22.84 54.07 -0.15
C THR A 693 -22.93 53.60 1.30
N LEU A 694 -22.94 52.28 1.55
CA LEU A 694 -22.95 51.74 2.91
C LEU A 694 -21.71 52.17 3.69
N GLU A 695 -21.90 52.51 4.96
CA GLU A 695 -20.82 52.86 5.87
C GLU A 695 -19.93 51.64 6.17
N LYS A 696 -18.65 51.91 6.46
CA LYS A 696 -17.71 50.90 6.96
C LYS A 696 -18.31 50.18 8.18
N GLY A 697 -18.27 48.84 8.17
CA GLY A 697 -18.85 48.01 9.22
C GLY A 697 -20.25 47.46 8.92
N LYS A 698 -20.92 47.93 7.87
CA LYS A 698 -22.20 47.36 7.42
C LYS A 698 -22.01 46.04 6.68
N GLU A 699 -23.02 45.20 6.70
CA GLU A 699 -23.03 43.90 6.02
C GLU A 699 -23.54 44.01 4.58
N ILE A 700 -22.92 43.24 3.68
CA ILE A 700 -23.40 42.97 2.33
C ILE A 700 -23.52 41.46 2.17
N LYS A 701 -24.63 41.01 1.58
CA LYS A 701 -24.86 39.60 1.24
C LYS A 701 -24.57 39.36 -0.24
N ILE A 702 -23.64 38.48 -0.52
CA ILE A 702 -23.22 38.11 -1.89
C ILE A 702 -23.45 36.62 -2.10
N PHE A 703 -24.23 36.26 -3.10
CA PHE A 703 -24.23 34.89 -3.64
C PHE A 703 -23.31 34.84 -4.85
N ALA A 704 -22.41 33.88 -4.91
CA ALA A 704 -21.51 33.72 -6.04
C ALA A 704 -21.22 32.24 -6.29
N GLU A 705 -21.40 31.82 -7.53
CA GLU A 705 -20.94 30.52 -8.04
C GLU A 705 -19.95 30.74 -9.17
N GLY A 706 -19.04 29.77 -9.35
CA GLY A 706 -18.02 29.87 -10.37
C GLY A 706 -17.16 28.62 -10.51
N THR A 707 -16.45 28.55 -11.64
CA THR A 707 -15.63 27.38 -12.00
C THR A 707 -14.26 27.40 -11.35
N THR A 708 -13.83 28.54 -10.79
CA THR A 708 -12.57 28.70 -10.04
C THR A 708 -12.86 29.03 -8.58
N ASP A 709 -11.84 29.11 -7.74
CA ASP A 709 -11.99 29.78 -6.46
C ASP A 709 -12.46 31.22 -6.65
N LEU A 710 -13.21 31.71 -5.68
CA LEU A 710 -13.84 33.02 -5.69
C LEU A 710 -13.38 33.79 -4.47
N TRP A 711 -13.01 35.06 -4.69
CA TRP A 711 -12.47 35.93 -3.65
C TRP A 711 -13.15 37.29 -3.68
N ALA A 712 -13.35 37.87 -2.51
CA ALA A 712 -13.81 39.25 -2.36
C ALA A 712 -12.78 40.10 -1.62
N ASP A 713 -12.56 41.30 -2.14
CA ASP A 713 -11.92 42.41 -1.43
C ASP A 713 -13.00 43.44 -1.11
N MET A 714 -13.23 43.67 0.19
CA MET A 714 -14.27 44.58 0.69
C MET A 714 -13.79 46.02 0.86
N GLY A 715 -12.62 46.36 0.32
CA GLY A 715 -12.05 47.69 0.28
C GLY A 715 -10.81 47.90 1.18
N ASP A 716 -10.32 46.86 1.85
CA ASP A 716 -9.09 46.90 2.66
C ASP A 716 -7.93 46.08 2.07
N GLU A 717 -8.11 45.54 0.86
CA GLU A 717 -7.15 44.65 0.17
C GLU A 717 -6.91 43.33 0.93
N VAL A 718 -7.83 42.97 1.84
CA VAL A 718 -7.88 41.66 2.50
C VAL A 718 -8.83 40.77 1.72
N LEU A 719 -8.27 39.69 1.16
CA LEU A 719 -9.03 38.75 0.34
C LEU A 719 -9.76 37.75 1.22
N VAL A 720 -11.08 37.68 1.06
CA VAL A 720 -11.94 36.70 1.71
C VAL A 720 -12.40 35.68 0.68
N ARG A 721 -12.14 34.40 0.94
CA ARG A 721 -12.63 33.31 0.08
C ARG A 721 -14.15 33.21 0.21
N LEU A 722 -14.85 33.23 -0.91
CA LEU A 722 -16.30 33.08 -0.95
C LEU A 722 -16.69 31.60 -0.96
N SER A 723 -17.71 31.26 -0.19
CA SER A 723 -18.46 30.03 -0.35
C SER A 723 -19.16 30.03 -1.70
N LYS A 724 -19.04 28.91 -2.43
CA LYS A 724 -19.78 28.66 -3.66
C LYS A 724 -21.19 28.12 -3.43
N THR A 725 -21.58 27.92 -2.17
CA THR A 725 -22.91 27.44 -1.80
C THR A 725 -23.51 28.40 -0.78
N GLY A 726 -24.69 28.93 -1.08
CA GLY A 726 -25.40 29.87 -0.22
C GLY A 726 -24.82 31.30 -0.26
N HIS A 727 -25.39 32.16 0.58
CA HIS A 727 -24.99 33.57 0.66
C HIS A 727 -23.77 33.76 1.57
N ASN A 728 -22.85 34.63 1.12
CA ASN A 728 -21.71 35.12 1.87
C ASN A 728 -22.09 36.46 2.52
N THR A 729 -22.03 36.55 3.85
CA THR A 729 -22.20 37.82 4.56
C THR A 729 -20.83 38.43 4.83
N LEU A 730 -20.56 39.59 4.24
CA LEU A 730 -19.27 40.26 4.29
C LEU A 730 -19.42 41.67 4.86
N ILE A 731 -18.37 42.18 5.51
CA ILE A 731 -18.38 43.50 6.13
C ILE A 731 -17.68 44.49 5.22
N VAL A 732 -18.35 45.61 4.92
CA VAL A 732 -17.80 46.73 4.15
C VAL A 732 -16.61 47.32 4.88
N LYS A 733 -15.48 47.46 4.19
CA LYS A 733 -14.24 48.04 4.71
C LYS A 733 -13.94 49.40 4.11
N ASP A 734 -14.24 49.55 2.82
CA ASP A 734 -14.26 50.80 2.07
C ASP A 734 -15.36 50.76 0.97
N LYS A 735 -15.53 51.85 0.24
CA LYS A 735 -16.61 52.04 -0.74
C LYS A 735 -16.44 51.22 -2.02
N GLU A 736 -15.21 50.89 -2.41
CA GLU A 736 -14.91 50.10 -3.60
C GLU A 736 -14.74 48.62 -3.22
N ILE A 737 -15.55 47.75 -3.82
CA ILE A 737 -15.54 46.31 -3.57
C ILE A 737 -15.21 45.58 -4.87
N LYS A 738 -14.37 44.54 -4.79
CA LYS A 738 -13.90 43.76 -5.93
C LYS A 738 -14.15 42.28 -5.72
N ILE A 739 -14.61 41.60 -6.78
CA ILE A 739 -14.81 40.15 -6.79
C ILE A 739 -13.92 39.54 -7.87
N TYR A 740 -13.18 38.51 -7.49
CA TYR A 740 -12.24 37.80 -8.35
C TYR A 740 -12.68 36.35 -8.54
N GLY A 741 -12.50 35.83 -9.76
CA GLY A 741 -12.88 34.45 -10.12
C GLY A 741 -13.64 34.35 -11.43
N ASN A 742 -13.80 33.13 -11.94
CA ASN A 742 -14.64 32.88 -13.12
C ASN A 742 -16.09 32.58 -12.69
N LEU A 743 -16.93 33.64 -12.67
CA LEU A 743 -18.31 33.58 -12.20
C LEU A 743 -19.25 32.90 -13.20
N THR A 744 -20.20 32.12 -12.67
CA THR A 744 -21.35 31.54 -13.40
C THR A 744 -22.69 32.06 -12.87
N TRP A 745 -22.76 32.39 -11.58
CA TRP A 745 -23.89 33.05 -10.95
C TRP A 745 -23.37 34.13 -10.01
N PHE A 746 -23.92 35.34 -10.09
CA PHE A 746 -23.62 36.40 -9.13
C PHE A 746 -24.90 37.12 -8.67
N ALA A 747 -25.09 37.27 -7.36
CA ALA A 747 -26.18 38.05 -6.80
C ALA A 747 -25.68 38.98 -5.68
N VAL A 748 -26.02 40.26 -5.79
CA VAL A 748 -25.80 41.29 -4.77
C VAL A 748 -27.02 42.20 -4.70
N GLN A 749 -27.89 41.93 -3.74
CA GLN A 749 -29.16 42.62 -3.56
C GLN A 749 -29.08 43.50 -2.31
N GLU A 750 -29.83 44.62 -2.30
CA GLU A 750 -29.98 45.47 -1.11
C GLU A 750 -28.65 46.01 -0.56
N ALA A 751 -27.64 46.20 -1.42
CA ALA A 751 -26.28 46.60 -1.04
C ALA A 751 -26.01 48.10 -1.25
N SER A 752 -27.06 48.88 -1.55
CA SER A 752 -26.98 50.32 -1.86
C SER A 752 -25.92 50.66 -2.91
N LEU A 753 -25.77 49.82 -3.94
CA LEU A 753 -24.76 50.02 -4.97
C LEU A 753 -25.12 51.23 -5.85
N THR A 754 -24.15 52.11 -6.09
CA THR A 754 -24.25 53.24 -7.03
C THR A 754 -23.55 52.97 -8.35
N ASN A 755 -22.59 52.03 -8.35
CA ASN A 755 -21.91 51.59 -9.56
C ASN A 755 -21.68 50.07 -9.50
N PHE A 756 -21.84 49.42 -10.64
CA PHE A 756 -21.61 48.00 -10.83
C PHE A 756 -21.02 47.77 -12.23
N GLU A 757 -19.82 47.21 -12.27
CA GLU A 757 -19.05 46.98 -13.48
C GLU A 757 -18.68 45.50 -13.58
N LEU A 758 -19.09 44.85 -14.67
CA LEU A 758 -18.56 43.53 -15.04
C LEU A 758 -17.27 43.71 -15.82
N VAL A 759 -16.15 43.30 -15.23
CA VAL A 759 -14.82 43.48 -15.82
C VAL A 759 -14.44 42.29 -16.71
N LYS A 760 -14.55 41.06 -16.18
CA LYS A 760 -14.25 39.83 -16.91
C LYS A 760 -15.15 38.69 -16.44
N ALA A 761 -16.33 38.58 -17.05
CA ALA A 761 -17.37 37.62 -16.65
C ALA A 761 -17.93 36.76 -17.81
N PRO A 762 -17.10 36.19 -18.72
CA PRO A 762 -17.57 35.57 -19.96
C PRO A 762 -18.37 34.26 -19.78
N ASN A 763 -18.43 33.71 -18.57
CA ASN A 763 -19.20 32.50 -18.25
C ASN A 763 -20.38 32.77 -17.33
N LEU A 764 -20.68 34.03 -17.02
CA LEU A 764 -21.79 34.40 -16.17
C LEU A 764 -23.12 34.09 -16.88
N LEU A 765 -23.91 33.21 -16.27
CA LEU A 765 -25.23 32.78 -16.76
C LEU A 765 -26.36 33.53 -16.04
N SER A 766 -26.15 33.92 -14.79
CA SER A 766 -27.18 34.54 -13.95
C SER A 766 -26.63 35.70 -13.15
N LEU A 767 -27.25 36.87 -13.30
CA LEU A 767 -26.91 38.10 -12.59
C LEU A 767 -28.13 38.70 -11.90
N PHE A 768 -28.01 38.94 -10.60
CA PHE A 768 -29.04 39.59 -9.78
C PHE A 768 -28.45 40.79 -9.06
N VAL A 769 -28.80 41.99 -9.52
CA VAL A 769 -28.36 43.29 -8.95
C VAL A 769 -29.56 44.15 -8.54
N ASN A 770 -30.72 43.51 -8.35
CA ASN A 770 -31.96 44.17 -7.97
C ASN A 770 -31.90 44.82 -6.57
N LYS A 771 -32.75 45.81 -6.33
CA LYS A 771 -32.84 46.58 -5.09
C LYS A 771 -31.54 47.34 -4.75
N ASN A 772 -30.98 48.04 -5.72
CA ASN A 772 -29.80 48.90 -5.54
C ASN A 772 -30.10 50.33 -6.03
N ASN A 773 -29.08 51.17 -6.26
CA ASN A 773 -29.21 52.55 -6.74
C ASN A 773 -28.52 52.75 -8.09
N LEU A 774 -28.46 51.73 -8.94
CA LEU A 774 -27.76 51.79 -10.22
C LEU A 774 -28.51 52.68 -11.21
N GLU A 775 -27.82 53.63 -11.83
CA GLU A 775 -28.39 54.48 -12.91
C GLU A 775 -28.03 53.95 -14.30
N MET A 776 -27.04 53.07 -14.38
CA MET A 776 -26.59 52.40 -15.60
C MET A 776 -26.13 50.98 -15.29
N LEU A 777 -26.22 50.10 -16.28
CA LEU A 777 -25.72 48.73 -16.19
C LEU A 777 -25.27 48.28 -17.59
N ASP A 778 -24.03 47.83 -17.68
CA ASP A 778 -23.47 47.21 -18.88
C ASP A 778 -23.19 45.73 -18.59
N VAL A 779 -23.79 44.84 -19.40
CA VAL A 779 -23.59 43.39 -19.28
C VAL A 779 -22.84 42.76 -20.46
N SER A 780 -22.18 43.57 -21.29
CA SER A 780 -21.45 43.11 -22.48
C SER A 780 -20.32 42.13 -22.17
N ALA A 781 -19.72 42.21 -20.97
CA ALA A 781 -18.71 41.27 -20.50
C ALA A 781 -19.27 39.87 -20.13
N ALA A 782 -20.59 39.71 -20.03
CA ALA A 782 -21.30 38.47 -19.74
C ALA A 782 -21.91 37.86 -21.02
N THR A 783 -21.05 37.35 -21.90
CA THR A 783 -21.42 36.84 -23.24
C THR A 783 -22.24 35.55 -23.25
N LYS A 784 -22.59 35.00 -22.09
CA LYS A 784 -23.42 33.79 -21.93
C LYS A 784 -24.61 34.02 -20.99
N LEU A 785 -24.95 35.28 -20.73
CA LEU A 785 -25.98 35.61 -19.75
C LEU A 785 -27.35 35.10 -20.21
N GLU A 786 -28.02 34.34 -19.34
CA GLU A 786 -29.36 33.78 -19.58
C GLU A 786 -30.42 34.42 -18.67
N PHE A 787 -30.02 34.92 -17.50
CA PHE A 787 -30.90 35.50 -16.50
C PHE A 787 -30.33 36.82 -15.97
N LEU A 788 -31.10 37.89 -16.08
CA LEU A 788 -30.77 39.20 -15.52
C LEU A 788 -31.94 39.73 -14.70
N ASN A 789 -31.70 39.98 -13.42
CA ASN A 789 -32.60 40.74 -12.57
C ASN A 789 -31.96 42.07 -12.16
N CYS A 790 -32.47 43.16 -12.72
CA CYS A 790 -32.06 44.52 -12.38
C CYS A 790 -33.18 45.38 -11.78
N ALA A 791 -34.31 44.77 -11.40
CA ALA A 791 -35.48 45.45 -10.82
C ALA A 791 -35.15 46.31 -9.59
N ASP A 792 -35.95 47.34 -9.34
CA ASP A 792 -35.76 48.28 -8.22
C ASP A 792 -34.35 48.95 -8.21
N ASN A 793 -34.03 49.60 -9.34
CA ASN A 793 -32.88 50.49 -9.57
C ASN A 793 -33.35 51.79 -10.26
N ASN A 794 -32.45 52.62 -10.80
CA ASN A 794 -32.76 53.91 -11.44
C ASN A 794 -32.39 53.95 -12.95
N ILE A 795 -32.49 52.83 -13.66
CA ILE A 795 -32.09 52.67 -15.07
C ILE A 795 -33.25 53.05 -16.00
N LYS A 796 -33.09 54.14 -16.76
CA LYS A 796 -34.12 54.65 -17.68
C LYS A 796 -33.53 55.43 -18.86
N GLY A 797 -34.36 55.71 -19.87
CA GLY A 797 -33.97 56.51 -21.03
C GLY A 797 -32.75 55.93 -21.75
N LYS A 798 -31.73 56.77 -22.01
CA LYS A 798 -30.50 56.34 -22.71
C LYS A 798 -29.72 55.25 -21.98
N ALA A 799 -29.81 55.18 -20.65
CA ALA A 799 -29.14 54.12 -19.89
C ALA A 799 -29.81 52.75 -20.13
N MET A 800 -31.13 52.75 -20.34
CA MET A 800 -31.87 51.54 -20.72
C MET A 800 -31.55 51.12 -22.17
N ASP A 801 -31.37 52.08 -23.10
CA ASP A 801 -30.88 51.78 -24.45
C ASP A 801 -29.52 51.06 -24.39
N ALA A 802 -28.57 51.61 -23.62
CA ALA A 802 -27.25 51.01 -23.44
C ALA A 802 -27.31 49.61 -22.80
N LEU A 803 -28.16 49.41 -21.79
CA LEU A 803 -28.36 48.09 -21.19
C LEU A 803 -28.86 47.08 -22.23
N VAL A 804 -29.91 47.41 -22.99
CA VAL A 804 -30.48 46.54 -24.02
C VAL A 804 -29.47 46.26 -25.15
N GLU A 805 -28.68 47.26 -25.54
CA GLU A 805 -27.58 47.11 -26.50
C GLU A 805 -26.48 46.16 -25.99
N SER A 806 -26.20 46.17 -24.68
CA SER A 806 -25.19 45.29 -24.06
C SER A 806 -25.65 43.83 -23.87
N LEU A 807 -26.95 43.53 -23.98
CA LEU A 807 -27.47 42.18 -23.86
C LEU A 807 -26.88 41.24 -24.93
N THR A 808 -26.49 40.04 -24.50
CA THR A 808 -26.08 38.94 -25.37
C THR A 808 -27.20 38.54 -26.34
N ASP A 809 -26.85 38.15 -27.57
CA ASP A 809 -27.79 37.51 -28.50
C ASP A 809 -28.14 36.10 -28.01
N ALA A 810 -29.34 35.96 -27.46
CA ALA A 810 -29.89 34.73 -26.88
C ALA A 810 -30.83 34.00 -27.85
N THR A 811 -30.93 34.39 -29.13
CA THR A 811 -31.84 33.78 -30.10
C THR A 811 -31.57 32.29 -30.33
N GLY A 812 -30.32 31.85 -30.14
CA GLY A 812 -29.90 30.46 -30.25
C GLY A 812 -30.07 29.61 -28.98
N TYR A 813 -30.58 30.17 -27.88
CA TYR A 813 -30.70 29.45 -26.60
C TYR A 813 -31.90 28.50 -26.60
N LYS A 814 -31.81 27.38 -25.88
CA LYS A 814 -32.87 26.37 -25.81
C LYS A 814 -34.17 26.87 -25.17
N ARG A 815 -34.05 27.90 -24.32
CA ARG A 815 -35.15 28.61 -23.67
C ARG A 815 -34.87 30.10 -23.82
N LYS A 816 -35.92 30.92 -23.85
CA LYS A 816 -35.76 32.37 -23.85
C LYS A 816 -35.05 32.82 -22.58
N ALA A 817 -34.02 33.65 -22.75
CA ALA A 817 -33.35 34.32 -21.64
C ALA A 817 -34.35 35.24 -20.92
N GLN A 818 -34.16 35.50 -19.63
CA GLN A 818 -35.13 36.22 -18.80
C GLN A 818 -34.55 37.55 -18.32
N LEU A 819 -35.26 38.64 -18.57
CA LEU A 819 -34.90 40.00 -18.14
C LEU A 819 -35.99 40.58 -17.24
N TYR A 820 -35.67 40.80 -15.97
CA TYR A 820 -36.56 41.47 -15.01
C TYR A 820 -36.13 42.93 -14.84
N ILE A 821 -36.93 43.85 -15.37
CA ILE A 821 -36.65 45.30 -15.36
C ILE A 821 -37.32 46.00 -14.17
N ILE A 822 -38.53 45.55 -13.81
CA ILE A 822 -39.34 46.15 -12.73
C ILE A 822 -39.81 45.09 -11.74
N ASP A 823 -40.24 45.53 -10.56
CA ASP A 823 -41.00 44.79 -9.55
C ASP A 823 -42.19 45.63 -9.06
N SER A 824 -43.34 45.48 -9.73
CA SER A 824 -44.53 46.29 -9.47
C SER A 824 -45.13 46.12 -8.07
N THR A 825 -44.70 45.11 -7.32
CA THR A 825 -45.14 44.88 -5.93
C THR A 825 -44.34 45.67 -4.92
N THR A 826 -43.18 46.22 -5.30
CA THR A 826 -42.31 46.98 -4.41
C THR A 826 -42.89 48.38 -4.18
N LYS A 827 -43.26 48.66 -2.93
CA LYS A 827 -43.81 49.96 -2.54
C LYS A 827 -42.72 51.04 -2.63
N GLY A 828 -42.87 51.97 -3.57
CA GLY A 828 -41.86 52.99 -3.83
C GLY A 828 -40.68 52.46 -4.64
N GLU A 829 -40.95 51.51 -5.53
CA GLU A 829 -40.00 51.05 -6.56
C GLU A 829 -39.29 52.25 -7.19
N LYS A 830 -37.96 52.14 -7.30
CA LYS A 830 -37.12 53.15 -7.95
C LYS A 830 -37.36 53.20 -9.46
N ASP A 831 -37.00 54.32 -10.10
CA ASP A 831 -37.39 54.69 -11.47
C ASP A 831 -36.76 53.85 -12.61
N ASN A 832 -36.70 52.52 -12.49
CA ASN A 832 -36.44 51.68 -13.65
C ASN A 832 -37.61 51.79 -14.63
N ILE A 833 -37.34 52.25 -15.84
CA ILE A 833 -38.39 52.40 -16.87
C ILE A 833 -37.79 51.96 -18.20
N ALA A 834 -38.44 51.00 -18.85
CA ALA A 834 -38.18 50.67 -20.25
C ALA A 834 -39.40 51.01 -21.11
N THR A 835 -39.15 51.58 -22.29
CA THR A 835 -40.20 51.83 -23.27
C THR A 835 -40.55 50.56 -24.04
N GLN A 836 -41.72 50.53 -24.67
CA GLN A 836 -42.11 49.43 -25.56
C GLN A 836 -41.06 49.13 -26.65
N GLU A 837 -40.40 50.16 -27.20
CA GLU A 837 -39.34 49.99 -28.19
C GLU A 837 -38.09 49.31 -27.59
N GLN A 838 -37.72 49.67 -26.36
CA GLN A 838 -36.59 49.06 -25.65
C GLN A 838 -36.89 47.59 -25.30
N CYS A 839 -38.10 47.30 -24.83
CA CYS A 839 -38.55 45.93 -24.58
C CYS A 839 -38.56 45.09 -25.87
N LYS A 840 -38.97 45.67 -27.00
CA LYS A 840 -38.89 45.02 -28.31
C LYS A 840 -37.46 44.71 -28.71
N LYS A 841 -36.51 45.65 -28.57
CA LYS A 841 -35.09 45.42 -28.89
C LYS A 841 -34.49 44.27 -28.06
N ALA A 842 -34.85 44.16 -26.78
CA ALA A 842 -34.44 43.01 -25.95
C ALA A 842 -35.08 41.69 -26.46
N THR A 843 -36.36 41.74 -26.83
CA THR A 843 -37.09 40.58 -27.36
C THR A 843 -36.52 40.07 -28.68
N ASP A 844 -36.12 40.99 -29.57
CA ASP A 844 -35.49 40.65 -30.85
C ASP A 844 -34.12 39.95 -30.66
N LYS A 845 -33.46 40.17 -29.51
CA LYS A 845 -32.25 39.44 -29.08
C LYS A 845 -32.56 38.12 -28.34
N GLY A 846 -33.80 37.65 -28.32
CA GLY A 846 -34.18 36.39 -27.68
C GLY A 846 -34.44 36.47 -26.16
N TRP A 847 -34.55 37.68 -25.59
CA TRP A 847 -34.88 37.88 -24.18
C TRP A 847 -36.39 38.01 -23.95
N GLU A 848 -36.86 37.55 -22.81
CA GLU A 848 -38.23 37.73 -22.36
C GLU A 848 -38.26 38.75 -21.24
N VAL A 849 -38.87 39.90 -21.52
CA VAL A 849 -38.93 41.03 -20.59
C VAL A 849 -40.13 40.86 -19.67
N ARG A 850 -39.88 40.82 -18.37
CA ARG A 850 -40.88 40.51 -17.35
C ARG A 850 -40.82 41.46 -16.16
N ASP A 851 -41.94 41.53 -15.46
CA ASP A 851 -42.04 42.10 -14.13
C ASP A 851 -41.74 41.01 -13.09
N PHE A 852 -40.84 41.30 -12.15
CA PHE A 852 -40.45 40.36 -11.10
C PHE A 852 -41.62 40.03 -10.16
N ASN A 853 -42.60 40.94 -10.02
CA ASN A 853 -43.87 40.75 -9.32
C ASN A 853 -43.71 40.07 -7.95
N GLY A 854 -42.81 40.59 -7.11
CA GLY A 854 -42.55 40.08 -5.76
C GLY A 854 -42.01 38.65 -5.70
N GLY A 855 -41.49 38.13 -6.82
CA GLY A 855 -40.97 36.77 -6.93
C GLY A 855 -42.04 35.68 -7.09
N GLN A 856 -43.29 36.03 -7.41
CA GLN A 856 -44.37 35.07 -7.65
C GLN A 856 -44.03 34.10 -8.80
N ASP A 857 -44.64 32.92 -8.81
CA ASP A 857 -44.38 31.88 -9.82
C ASP A 857 -44.82 32.34 -11.23
N ASP A 858 -45.93 33.07 -11.32
CA ASP A 858 -46.41 33.69 -12.55
C ASP A 858 -45.91 35.14 -12.65
N LYS A 859 -44.76 35.32 -13.29
CA LYS A 859 -44.14 36.63 -13.53
C LYS A 859 -44.70 37.21 -14.82
N PRO A 860 -45.51 38.28 -14.80
CA PRO A 860 -46.17 38.78 -15.99
C PRO A 860 -45.16 39.37 -16.99
N ILE A 861 -45.53 39.38 -18.27
CA ILE A 861 -44.77 40.07 -19.31
C ILE A 861 -44.82 41.58 -19.03
N TYR A 862 -43.66 42.23 -19.14
CA TYR A 862 -43.58 43.68 -19.08
C TYR A 862 -43.47 44.22 -20.51
N GLU A 863 -44.57 44.77 -21.00
CA GLU A 863 -44.68 45.30 -22.37
C GLU A 863 -43.86 46.60 -22.57
N GLY A 864 -43.44 47.24 -21.47
CA GLY A 864 -42.80 48.56 -21.49
C GLY A 864 -43.82 49.70 -21.46
N GLU A 865 -43.36 50.87 -21.00
CA GLU A 865 -44.17 52.09 -20.97
C GLU A 865 -44.34 52.66 -22.38
N ASP A 866 -45.54 53.14 -22.70
CA ASP A 866 -45.79 53.93 -23.90
C ASP A 866 -45.35 55.38 -23.62
N PRO A 867 -44.28 55.90 -24.26
CA PRO A 867 -43.81 57.26 -24.04
C PRO A 867 -44.84 58.34 -24.45
N ASN A 868 -45.90 57.98 -25.20
CA ASN A 868 -47.02 58.85 -25.55
C ASN A 868 -48.32 58.51 -24.79
N GLY A 869 -48.29 57.49 -23.93
CA GLY A 869 -49.42 57.06 -23.12
C GLY A 869 -49.57 57.89 -21.84
N ILE A 870 -50.81 58.13 -21.41
CA ILE A 870 -51.09 58.74 -20.10
C ILE A 870 -51.11 57.60 -19.07
N SER A 871 -50.07 57.47 -18.25
CA SER A 871 -49.93 56.44 -17.20
C SER A 871 -50.91 56.59 -16.02
N SER A 872 -51.92 57.47 -16.10
CA SER A 872 -52.89 57.74 -15.04
C SER A 872 -54.34 57.44 -15.44
N LEU A 873 -54.63 56.19 -15.84
CA LEU A 873 -55.98 55.64 -15.74
C LEU A 873 -56.08 54.39 -14.84
N SER A 874 -55.03 54.05 -14.10
CA SER A 874 -55.16 53.15 -12.93
C SER A 874 -55.74 53.95 -11.77
N ALA A 875 -57.07 54.10 -11.75
CA ALA A 875 -57.77 54.82 -10.70
C ALA A 875 -57.56 54.11 -9.36
N THR A 876 -56.68 54.62 -8.49
CA THR A 876 -56.50 54.14 -7.10
C THR A 876 -57.74 54.33 -6.21
N LYS A 877 -58.84 54.87 -6.76
CA LYS A 877 -60.12 55.08 -6.08
C LYS A 877 -61.27 54.56 -6.95
N ALA A 878 -62.25 53.92 -6.31
CA ALA A 878 -63.48 53.53 -6.98
C ALA A 878 -64.18 54.76 -7.58
N ARG A 879 -64.62 54.66 -8.84
CA ARG A 879 -65.49 55.66 -9.48
C ARG A 879 -66.93 55.26 -9.20
N ILE A 880 -67.65 56.13 -8.49
CA ILE A 880 -69.07 55.94 -8.18
C ILE A 880 -69.83 57.09 -8.84
N TYR A 881 -70.81 56.76 -9.68
CA TYR A 881 -71.63 57.76 -10.37
C TYR A 881 -73.07 57.28 -10.55
N THR A 882 -74.00 58.22 -10.65
CA THR A 882 -75.41 57.95 -10.95
C THR A 882 -75.73 58.41 -12.35
N ASN A 883 -76.62 57.70 -13.04
CA ASN A 883 -77.20 58.19 -14.28
C ASN A 883 -78.41 59.10 -13.92
N PRO A 884 -78.46 60.36 -14.39
CA PRO A 884 -79.57 61.27 -14.07
C PRO A 884 -80.95 60.79 -14.54
N ASN A 885 -81.01 59.85 -15.49
CA ASN A 885 -82.24 59.35 -16.09
C ASN A 885 -82.62 57.93 -15.61
N SER A 886 -81.86 57.35 -14.67
CA SER A 886 -82.21 56.08 -14.06
C SER A 886 -81.88 56.07 -12.57
N LYS A 887 -82.71 55.41 -11.76
CA LYS A 887 -82.42 55.18 -10.33
C LYS A 887 -81.37 54.07 -10.17
N GLN A 888 -80.20 54.24 -10.78
CA GLN A 888 -79.11 53.27 -10.73
C GLN A 888 -77.79 53.95 -10.35
N ILE A 889 -77.00 53.26 -9.53
CA ILE A 889 -75.65 53.67 -9.16
C ILE A 889 -74.66 52.73 -9.86
N PHE A 890 -73.76 53.31 -10.64
CA PHE A 890 -72.66 52.62 -11.31
C PHE A 890 -71.40 52.74 -10.45
N VAL A 891 -70.74 51.60 -10.24
CA VAL A 891 -69.51 51.51 -9.45
C VAL A 891 -68.46 50.82 -10.29
N GLU A 892 -67.35 51.51 -10.57
CA GLU A 892 -66.16 50.98 -11.26
C GLU A 892 -64.96 50.99 -10.29
N TYR A 893 -64.16 49.93 -10.26
CA TYR A 893 -63.00 49.84 -9.35
C TYR A 893 -61.88 48.92 -9.90
N PRO A 894 -60.62 49.09 -9.44
CA PRO A 894 -59.50 48.22 -9.84
C PRO A 894 -59.69 46.80 -9.33
N VAL A 895 -59.48 45.80 -10.19
CA VAL A 895 -59.65 44.38 -9.85
C VAL A 895 -58.59 43.95 -8.83
N ALA A 896 -58.97 43.83 -7.56
CA ALA A 896 -58.20 43.11 -6.55
C ALA A 896 -59.06 42.77 -5.32
N LYS A 897 -59.38 41.48 -5.18
CA LYS A 897 -60.02 40.79 -4.03
C LYS A 897 -61.52 41.08 -3.81
N LEU A 898 -62.20 40.13 -3.15
CA LEU A 898 -63.58 40.24 -2.63
C LEU A 898 -63.80 41.60 -1.92
N ARG A 899 -64.66 42.45 -2.49
CA ARG A 899 -65.08 43.73 -1.88
C ARG A 899 -66.59 43.77 -1.67
N THR A 900 -67.00 44.70 -0.82
CA THR A 900 -68.37 44.85 -0.34
C THR A 900 -68.85 46.25 -0.69
N ILE A 901 -70.02 46.33 -1.33
CA ILE A 901 -70.64 47.60 -1.68
C ILE A 901 -71.90 47.78 -0.86
N ASP A 902 -71.97 48.88 -0.11
CA ASP A 902 -73.08 49.23 0.77
C ASP A 902 -73.61 50.63 0.47
N VAL A 903 -74.94 50.81 0.49
CA VAL A 903 -75.62 52.10 0.32
C VAL A 903 -76.24 52.54 1.65
N TYR A 904 -75.93 53.76 2.08
CA TYR A 904 -76.44 54.40 3.29
C TYR A 904 -77.22 55.66 2.95
N SER A 905 -78.20 56.01 3.77
CA SER A 905 -78.82 57.33 3.78
C SER A 905 -77.84 58.38 4.27
N ILE A 906 -78.14 59.66 4.06
CA ILE A 906 -77.25 60.76 4.47
C ILE A 906 -77.07 60.88 5.99
N ASP A 907 -78.03 60.39 6.78
CA ASP A 907 -77.96 60.27 8.24
C ASP A 907 -77.25 58.99 8.71
N GLY A 908 -76.70 58.19 7.79
CA GLY A 908 -75.84 57.03 8.08
C GLY A 908 -76.59 55.72 8.32
N ARG A 909 -77.90 55.64 8.04
CA ARG A 909 -78.65 54.39 8.12
C ARG A 909 -78.40 53.56 6.87
N LYS A 910 -78.09 52.27 7.01
CA LYS A 910 -77.87 51.37 5.88
C LYS A 910 -79.19 51.10 5.17
N MET A 911 -79.29 51.46 3.89
CA MET A 911 -80.53 51.41 3.10
C MET A 911 -80.66 50.10 2.31
N GLU A 912 -79.53 49.53 1.87
CA GLU A 912 -79.50 48.26 1.12
C GLU A 912 -78.34 47.36 1.58
N THR A 913 -78.48 46.04 1.40
CA THR A 913 -77.53 45.03 1.93
C THR A 913 -76.52 44.55 0.88
N ARG A 914 -75.25 44.89 1.10
CA ARG A 914 -73.99 44.24 0.70
C ARG A 914 -74.01 43.36 -0.57
N ILE A 915 -73.57 43.94 -1.68
CA ILE A 915 -73.17 43.19 -2.88
C ILE A 915 -71.71 42.75 -2.73
N HIS A 916 -71.45 41.45 -2.93
CA HIS A 916 -70.10 40.90 -3.07
C HIS A 916 -69.75 40.81 -4.55
N THR A 917 -68.57 41.31 -4.90
CA THR A 917 -68.09 41.24 -6.28
C THR A 917 -66.75 40.51 -6.33
N ASP A 918 -66.75 39.38 -7.02
CA ASP A 918 -65.57 38.55 -7.24
C ASP A 918 -65.09 38.79 -8.67
N ASN A 919 -63.89 39.33 -8.84
CA ASN A 919 -63.18 39.47 -10.12
C ASN A 919 -63.87 40.28 -11.24
N ILE A 920 -64.93 41.02 -10.97
CA ILE A 920 -65.54 41.98 -11.91
C ILE A 920 -65.02 43.39 -11.56
N ASN A 921 -64.72 44.23 -12.56
CA ASN A 921 -64.19 45.60 -12.38
C ASN A 921 -65.28 46.69 -12.32
N ASN A 922 -66.54 46.33 -12.51
CA ASN A 922 -67.69 47.22 -12.43
C ASN A 922 -68.92 46.49 -11.90
N THR A 923 -69.90 47.23 -11.37
CA THR A 923 -71.23 46.73 -11.05
C THR A 923 -72.25 47.86 -11.04
N THR A 924 -73.53 47.50 -11.11
CA THR A 924 -74.66 48.44 -11.08
C THR A 924 -75.58 48.08 -9.92
N ILE A 925 -75.97 49.07 -9.12
CA ILE A 925 -76.91 48.94 -8.01
C ILE A 925 -78.25 49.53 -8.46
N ASP A 926 -79.31 48.72 -8.41
CA ASP A 926 -80.67 49.19 -8.68
C ASP A 926 -81.24 49.87 -7.42
N CYS A 927 -81.54 51.16 -7.54
CA CYS A 927 -82.05 51.99 -6.47
C CYS A 927 -83.49 52.44 -6.71
N THR A 928 -84.26 51.73 -7.54
CA THR A 928 -85.66 52.09 -7.89
C THR A 928 -86.56 52.25 -6.67
N GLN A 929 -86.30 51.49 -5.60
CA GLN A 929 -87.05 51.54 -4.33
C GLN A 929 -86.64 52.70 -3.41
N LEU A 930 -85.57 53.43 -3.71
CA LEU A 930 -85.10 54.55 -2.92
C LEU A 930 -85.79 55.86 -3.35
N GLN A 931 -86.09 56.72 -2.38
CA GLN A 931 -86.61 58.07 -2.64
C GLN A 931 -85.52 58.97 -3.23
N GLU A 932 -85.92 59.97 -4.02
CA GLU A 932 -84.99 60.97 -4.55
C GLU A 932 -84.29 61.69 -3.39
N GLY A 933 -82.97 61.79 -3.47
CA GLY A 933 -82.19 62.30 -2.35
C GLY A 933 -80.71 61.98 -2.41
N LEU A 934 -80.00 62.42 -1.37
CA LEU A 934 -78.56 62.21 -1.23
C LEU A 934 -78.28 60.94 -0.41
N TYR A 935 -77.42 60.07 -0.93
CA TYR A 935 -77.02 58.81 -0.32
C TYR A 935 -75.49 58.72 -0.25
N ILE A 936 -74.97 57.81 0.58
CA ILE A 936 -73.55 57.51 0.71
C ILE A 936 -73.32 56.08 0.23
N VAL A 937 -72.48 55.90 -0.79
CA VAL A 937 -72.07 54.57 -1.27
C VAL A 937 -70.68 54.27 -0.75
N ARG A 938 -70.51 53.13 -0.09
CA ARG A 938 -69.24 52.65 0.45
C ARG A 938 -68.75 51.43 -0.32
N VAL A 939 -67.50 51.46 -0.79
CA VAL A 939 -66.80 50.37 -1.47
C VAL A 939 -65.52 50.05 -0.68
N GLY A 940 -65.55 49.00 0.15
CA GLY A 940 -64.46 48.72 1.09
C GLY A 940 -64.21 49.88 2.07
N GLU A 941 -63.03 50.51 1.98
CA GLU A 941 -62.66 51.69 2.80
C GLU A 941 -63.05 53.03 2.17
N TYR A 942 -63.48 53.05 0.90
CA TYR A 942 -63.85 54.28 0.20
C TYR A 942 -65.34 54.56 0.35
N SER A 943 -65.73 55.83 0.47
CA SER A 943 -67.13 56.25 0.44
C SER A 943 -67.32 57.53 -0.36
N GLN A 944 -68.45 57.65 -1.06
CA GLN A 944 -68.81 58.82 -1.85
C GLN A 944 -70.29 59.15 -1.70
N LYS A 945 -70.60 60.46 -1.62
CA LYS A 945 -71.99 60.94 -1.69
C LYS A 945 -72.47 60.92 -3.14
N VAL A 946 -73.65 60.35 -3.36
CA VAL A 946 -74.31 60.32 -4.66
C VAL A 946 -75.71 60.89 -4.54
N MET A 947 -76.17 61.56 -5.59
CA MET A 947 -77.54 62.03 -5.70
C MET A 947 -78.31 61.06 -6.58
N ILE A 948 -79.37 60.49 -6.02
CA ILE A 948 -80.36 59.72 -6.78
C ILE A 948 -81.47 60.71 -7.12
N LYS A 949 -81.66 60.96 -8.42
CA LYS A 949 -82.69 61.83 -8.94
C LYS A 949 -83.88 61.02 -9.45
#